data_AF-A0A4P2QQH3-F1
#
_entry.id   AF-A0A4P2QQH3-F1
#
_cell.length_a   1.000
_cell.length_b   1.000
_cell.length_c   1.000
_cell.angle_alpha   90.00
_cell.angle_beta   90.00
_cell.angle_gamma   90.00
#
_symmetry.space_group_name_H-M   'P 1'
#
loop_
_entity.id
_entity.type
_entity.pdbx_description
1 polymer ?
#
loop_
_entity_poly.entity_id
_entity_poly.type
_entity_poly.pdbx_seq_one_letter_code
_entity_poly.pdbx_strand_id
1 'polypeptide(L)'
;MSIVLPTLLFTNISWAVCEPRVACDPGFPGADYDRDGILNRNDNCPCIPNPDQANHDADSKGDVCDDDDDNDGVNDCGEDNKPLDNCPITQNGPLGPTPADTSDDQLDSDADGIGDACDNCPLIPGADQSDFDGDGDGDICDDDDDNDGVVDDVNGNEIVDEGDDNCWFVANPDQDDFDGDLRGDACDDDDDNDGVVDDVNGNGVVDEGDDNCWFVANPDQDDFDGDGQGDACDDDADGDGVIDDVNGNGVIDEGDDNCRLLANPDQDDFDGDGQGDACDDDDDNDGVVDDVNGNGVIDEVDDNCWFVANPDQDDFDGDGQGDACDDDDDDDGVVDDVNGNGVIDEVDDNCWFLANADQADFDRDGQGDACDPDDDDDGVVDDVNGNGAIDDGDDNCWFLANADQDDFDRDGHGDACDPDDDNDGVVDDANGNGAIDEGDDNCWFLANADQDDFDRDGQGDVCDPDDDNDGVVDDVNGNGAIDEGDDNCWFLANADQTDFDRDGQGDACDPDDDNDGVNDFDDAGRPLDNCQFVPNGPLNPSAPPLDNQLDTDRDGLGNACDPDDDGDGIDDVDANGEPLDNCRLRVNPLQADTDGDSIGDECDRDADNDGIDNQLEISWTTSPFNADHDGDTIPDAVEVCPNGVICTAWDDDTSGAPDGIVDGLSICVAGPGASRCYIAVAVDTDDDGLSDSLKVCAEGDTSCFRPSVDTDGDGVADAVAVCGASDCHELTPIDTDDDSSPVTITQCSGPCYFSTPVDTDGDGDYDARDPDSDADHVDDIDEAGDPSATPFPADTDRIESSRDYIPDYRDVDSDNDSIPDGRLDMTSGEVVFDNCRTTPNPNQEDIDENGIGDACDDGDIDLDGVENRVDNCLRVPNPLQENNDGDSAGDACDEDDDNDGVNDVDASGDPLDNCHFVPNGPLLPAPPEPRDNQTDTDGDGLGDACDPDDDDDGIDDVDTDGAPLDNCRLVKNRDQADRDGDGRGDACDNCPDARNDDQADSDMNGIGDACDSTSAEGGGTAGSGPGGGGGAGGGGGAGGGGGAGGPTDASGGGGAGGDGASVPKFEGGCDCRMGNGSSARAGWGLLLGLALLLRRRLKPSAGPARRAPRAA
;
A
#
# COMPACT_ATOMS: atom_id res chain seq x y z
N MET A 1 -68.28 54.71 -6.42
CA MET A 1 -67.78 56.09 -6.67
C MET A 1 -66.52 55.95 -7.50
N SER A 2 -66.71 55.55 -8.76
CA SER A 2 -65.69 55.52 -9.81
C SER A 2 -66.39 55.96 -11.09
N ILE A 3 -65.67 56.74 -11.87
CA ILE A 3 -66.15 57.45 -13.04
C ILE A 3 -66.08 56.45 -14.19
N VAL A 4 -67.22 55.87 -14.57
CA VAL A 4 -67.36 55.22 -15.87
C VAL A 4 -67.31 56.35 -16.90
N LEU A 5 -66.20 56.41 -17.64
CA LEU A 5 -66.12 57.12 -18.90
C LEU A 5 -67.01 56.33 -19.85
N PRO A 6 -68.10 56.88 -20.42
CA PRO A 6 -68.68 56.23 -21.57
C PRO A 6 -67.64 56.36 -22.68
N THR A 7 -67.17 55.23 -23.18
CA THR A 7 -66.75 55.06 -24.56
C THR A 7 -67.89 55.65 -25.38
N LEU A 8 -67.71 56.91 -25.78
CA LEU A 8 -68.53 57.52 -26.80
C LEU A 8 -68.26 56.72 -28.07
N LEU A 9 -69.06 55.67 -28.29
CA LEU A 9 -69.57 55.34 -29.62
C LEU A 9 -70.36 56.58 -30.05
N PHE A 10 -69.62 57.64 -30.40
CA PHE A 10 -70.12 58.58 -31.38
C PHE A 10 -70.28 57.74 -32.63
N THR A 11 -71.53 57.40 -32.94
CA THR A 11 -71.98 57.38 -34.33
C THR A 11 -71.31 58.59 -34.99
N ASN A 12 -70.36 58.30 -35.88
CA ASN A 12 -69.67 59.32 -36.68
C ASN A 12 -70.66 59.84 -37.73
N ILE A 13 -71.73 60.49 -37.28
CA ILE A 13 -72.40 61.49 -38.06
C ILE A 13 -71.99 62.80 -37.40
N SER A 14 -70.89 63.38 -37.88
CA SER A 14 -70.48 64.72 -37.50
C SER A 14 -71.54 65.70 -38.01
N TRP A 15 -72.58 65.94 -37.22
CA TRP A 15 -73.58 66.95 -37.52
C TRP A 15 -72.92 68.33 -37.51
N ALA A 16 -72.67 68.85 -38.72
CA ALA A 16 -72.18 70.18 -39.09
C ALA A 16 -71.59 70.99 -37.92
N VAL A 17 -70.33 70.71 -37.56
CA VAL A 17 -69.57 71.59 -36.67
C VAL A 17 -69.17 72.82 -37.47
N CYS A 18 -70.04 73.83 -37.47
CA CYS A 18 -69.71 75.12 -38.05
C CYS A 18 -68.55 75.73 -37.24
N GLU A 19 -67.32 75.69 -37.76
CA GLU A 19 -66.12 76.31 -37.17
C GLU A 19 -65.44 77.26 -38.17
N PRO A 20 -64.83 78.36 -37.72
CA PRO A 20 -64.19 79.32 -38.62
C PRO A 20 -62.89 78.75 -39.24
N ARG A 21 -62.93 78.47 -40.55
CA ARG A 21 -61.81 77.93 -41.33
C ARG A 21 -60.57 78.84 -41.30
N VAL A 22 -59.44 78.32 -40.81
CA VAL A 22 -58.13 79.00 -40.80
C VAL A 22 -57.34 78.65 -42.06
N ALA A 23 -56.88 79.67 -42.80
CA ALA A 23 -56.04 79.45 -43.98
C ALA A 23 -54.66 78.87 -43.61
N CYS A 24 -54.37 77.68 -44.11
CA CYS A 24 -53.10 76.97 -44.00
C CYS A 24 -52.37 76.91 -45.36
N ASP A 25 -51.08 76.56 -45.36
CA ASP A 25 -50.28 76.20 -46.54
C ASP A 25 -49.64 74.83 -46.25
N PRO A 26 -50.18 73.70 -46.76
CA PRO A 26 -49.89 72.35 -46.27
C PRO A 26 -48.47 71.84 -46.59
N GLY A 27 -47.61 72.64 -47.22
CA GLY A 27 -46.20 72.27 -47.40
C GLY A 27 -45.99 71.02 -48.29
N PHE A 28 -44.99 70.21 -47.99
CA PHE A 28 -44.48 69.14 -48.89
C PHE A 28 -45.46 67.95 -49.05
N PRO A 29 -45.67 67.37 -50.26
CA PRO A 29 -46.66 66.31 -50.51
C PRO A 29 -46.39 64.94 -49.86
N GLY A 30 -45.28 64.80 -49.13
CA GLY A 30 -44.87 63.57 -48.47
C GLY A 30 -44.90 63.65 -46.95
N ALA A 31 -45.43 64.74 -46.41
CA ALA A 31 -45.74 64.89 -45.00
C ALA A 31 -47.26 64.71 -44.81
N ASP A 32 -47.63 64.43 -43.58
CA ASP A 32 -48.99 64.50 -43.04
C ASP A 32 -48.96 65.73 -42.10
N TYR A 33 -49.67 66.79 -42.50
CA TYR A 33 -49.53 68.12 -41.89
C TYR A 33 -50.37 68.26 -40.63
N ASP A 34 -51.60 67.81 -40.68
CA ASP A 34 -52.61 67.89 -39.63
C ASP A 34 -52.66 66.65 -38.75
N ARG A 35 -51.93 65.58 -39.14
CA ARG A 35 -51.64 64.37 -38.36
C ARG A 35 -52.84 63.47 -38.18
N ASP A 36 -53.61 63.32 -39.23
CA ASP A 36 -54.75 62.42 -39.27
C ASP A 36 -54.39 61.01 -39.78
N GLY A 37 -53.13 60.81 -40.16
CA GLY A 37 -52.60 59.55 -40.68
C GLY A 37 -52.53 59.50 -42.21
N ILE A 38 -53.07 60.50 -42.91
CA ILE A 38 -53.11 60.57 -44.37
C ILE A 38 -52.08 61.59 -44.85
N LEU A 39 -51.22 61.17 -45.78
CA LEU A 39 -50.23 62.09 -46.35
C LEU A 39 -50.94 63.14 -47.23
N ASN A 40 -50.56 64.41 -47.11
CA ASN A 40 -51.13 65.57 -47.82
C ASN A 40 -51.37 65.41 -49.34
N ARG A 41 -50.70 64.45 -50.01
CA ARG A 41 -50.89 64.14 -51.44
C ARG A 41 -52.16 63.33 -51.74
N ASN A 42 -52.64 62.61 -50.74
CA ASN A 42 -53.78 61.69 -50.78
C ASN A 42 -54.90 62.15 -49.84
N ASP A 43 -54.66 63.24 -49.12
CA ASP A 43 -55.56 63.85 -48.16
C ASP A 43 -56.52 64.81 -48.87
N ASN A 44 -57.83 64.60 -48.70
CA ASN A 44 -58.89 65.42 -49.26
C ASN A 44 -59.22 66.64 -48.39
N CYS A 45 -58.69 66.72 -47.16
CA CYS A 45 -58.64 67.91 -46.33
C CYS A 45 -57.25 68.12 -45.69
N PRO A 46 -56.19 68.46 -46.46
CA PRO A 46 -54.77 68.52 -46.04
C PRO A 46 -54.35 69.40 -44.85
N CYS A 47 -55.31 70.04 -44.19
CA CYS A 47 -55.10 70.98 -43.10
C CYS A 47 -56.09 70.82 -41.95
N ILE A 48 -57.10 69.97 -42.09
CA ILE A 48 -58.07 69.71 -41.05
C ILE A 48 -58.13 68.20 -40.91
N PRO A 49 -57.71 67.63 -39.76
CA PRO A 49 -57.61 66.20 -39.60
C PRO A 49 -58.96 65.51 -39.90
N ASN A 50 -58.99 64.63 -40.89
CA ASN A 50 -60.11 63.74 -41.18
C ASN A 50 -59.59 62.35 -41.55
N PRO A 51 -59.20 61.53 -40.55
CA PRO A 51 -58.56 60.24 -40.76
C PRO A 51 -59.33 59.26 -41.67
N ASP A 52 -60.65 59.40 -41.70
CA ASP A 52 -61.58 58.60 -42.48
C ASP A 52 -61.71 59.05 -43.95
N GLN A 53 -61.28 60.28 -44.25
CA GLN A 53 -61.31 60.88 -45.58
C GLN A 53 -62.71 60.89 -46.21
N ALA A 54 -63.76 61.06 -45.38
CA ALA A 54 -65.14 61.13 -45.83
C ALA A 54 -65.33 62.25 -46.89
N ASN A 55 -66.12 61.95 -47.92
CA ASN A 55 -66.36 62.78 -49.10
C ASN A 55 -67.64 62.29 -49.79
N HIS A 56 -68.79 62.74 -49.29
CA HIS A 56 -70.11 62.18 -49.64
C HIS A 56 -70.56 62.52 -51.06
N ASP A 57 -70.24 63.71 -51.55
CA ASP A 57 -70.54 64.13 -52.92
C ASP A 57 -69.48 63.72 -53.97
N ALA A 58 -68.37 63.15 -53.50
CA ALA A 58 -67.21 62.74 -54.27
C ALA A 58 -66.53 63.89 -55.06
N ASP A 59 -66.55 65.10 -54.52
CA ASP A 59 -65.84 66.26 -55.06
C ASP A 59 -64.32 66.23 -54.69
N SER A 60 -63.57 67.30 -54.98
CA SER A 60 -62.14 67.37 -54.67
C SER A 60 -61.79 67.67 -53.20
N LYS A 61 -62.77 67.93 -52.34
CA LYS A 61 -62.63 68.21 -50.90
C LYS A 61 -63.30 67.09 -50.11
N GLY A 62 -62.83 66.81 -48.91
CA GLY A 62 -63.56 65.97 -47.97
C GLY A 62 -64.57 66.78 -47.17
N ASP A 63 -65.55 66.10 -46.57
CA ASP A 63 -66.70 66.72 -45.90
C ASP A 63 -66.25 67.77 -44.86
N VAL A 64 -65.28 67.40 -44.01
CA VAL A 64 -64.74 68.28 -42.96
C VAL A 64 -64.20 69.63 -43.50
N CYS A 65 -63.82 69.69 -44.79
CA CYS A 65 -63.37 70.90 -45.46
C CYS A 65 -64.19 71.28 -46.72
N ASP A 66 -65.37 70.71 -46.95
CA ASP A 66 -66.32 71.21 -47.95
C ASP A 66 -67.39 72.12 -47.33
N ASP A 67 -67.86 73.10 -48.10
CA ASP A 67 -68.85 74.07 -47.61
C ASP A 67 -70.30 73.60 -47.90
N ASP A 68 -70.46 72.42 -48.49
CA ASP A 68 -71.67 71.82 -49.06
C ASP A 68 -71.34 70.33 -49.33
N ASP A 69 -71.44 69.50 -48.28
CA ASP A 69 -70.85 68.14 -48.25
C ASP A 69 -71.57 67.12 -49.17
N ASP A 70 -72.82 67.40 -49.55
CA ASP A 70 -73.60 66.58 -50.47
C ASP A 70 -73.87 67.22 -51.84
N ASN A 71 -73.41 68.46 -52.04
CA ASN A 71 -73.54 69.26 -53.25
C ASN A 71 -75.00 69.47 -53.72
N ASP A 72 -75.95 69.52 -52.79
CA ASP A 72 -77.37 69.78 -53.08
C ASP A 72 -77.69 71.27 -53.32
N GLY A 73 -76.74 72.14 -53.00
CA GLY A 73 -76.81 73.58 -53.17
C GLY A 73 -77.27 74.35 -51.93
N VAL A 74 -77.44 73.68 -50.79
CA VAL A 74 -77.54 74.25 -49.45
C VAL A 74 -76.21 74.07 -48.76
N ASN A 75 -75.56 75.17 -48.38
CA ASN A 75 -74.33 75.09 -47.59
C ASN A 75 -74.64 74.51 -46.20
N ASP A 76 -73.80 73.63 -45.67
CA ASP A 76 -73.97 73.03 -44.34
C ASP A 76 -74.13 74.12 -43.27
N CYS A 77 -73.38 75.23 -43.41
CA CYS A 77 -73.33 76.33 -42.46
C CYS A 77 -73.53 77.73 -43.09
N GLY A 78 -74.24 78.61 -42.37
CA GLY A 78 -74.43 80.02 -42.73
C GLY A 78 -73.31 80.96 -42.28
N GLU A 79 -73.31 82.22 -42.78
CA GLU A 79 -72.36 83.27 -42.36
C GLU A 79 -72.38 83.57 -40.85
N ASP A 80 -73.44 83.18 -40.13
CA ASP A 80 -73.59 83.27 -38.68
C ASP A 80 -73.25 81.98 -37.93
N ASN A 81 -72.64 81.01 -38.61
CA ASN A 81 -72.10 79.78 -38.03
C ASN A 81 -73.19 78.88 -37.41
N LYS A 82 -74.35 78.82 -38.08
CA LYS A 82 -75.48 77.95 -37.75
C LYS A 82 -75.72 76.94 -38.88
N PRO A 83 -76.18 75.73 -38.56
CA PRO A 83 -76.60 74.76 -39.56
C PRO A 83 -77.67 75.37 -40.47
N LEU A 84 -77.40 75.41 -41.76
CA LEU A 84 -78.35 75.82 -42.79
C LEU A 84 -78.92 74.62 -43.53
N ASP A 85 -78.14 73.54 -43.58
CA ASP A 85 -78.56 72.23 -44.03
C ASP A 85 -78.93 71.34 -42.82
N ASN A 86 -80.15 70.81 -42.79
CA ASN A 86 -80.61 69.84 -41.79
C ASN A 86 -80.36 68.37 -42.18
N CYS A 87 -79.80 68.13 -43.37
CA CYS A 87 -79.21 66.84 -43.77
C CYS A 87 -77.90 67.04 -44.56
N PRO A 88 -76.81 67.51 -43.91
CA PRO A 88 -75.59 67.96 -44.60
C PRO A 88 -74.93 66.94 -45.54
N ILE A 89 -75.15 65.64 -45.32
CA ILE A 89 -74.56 64.56 -46.12
C ILE A 89 -75.59 63.85 -47.03
N THR A 90 -76.86 64.27 -47.00
CA THR A 90 -77.96 63.63 -47.72
C THR A 90 -78.80 64.65 -48.47
N GLN A 91 -78.65 64.63 -49.80
CA GLN A 91 -79.24 65.63 -50.69
C GLN A 91 -80.74 65.86 -50.42
N ASN A 92 -81.05 67.01 -49.83
CA ASN A 92 -82.39 67.46 -49.55
C ASN A 92 -82.58 68.94 -49.96
N GLY A 93 -81.78 69.39 -50.92
CA GLY A 93 -81.74 70.72 -51.51
C GLY A 93 -82.10 70.78 -53.01
N PRO A 94 -82.27 71.99 -53.57
CA PRO A 94 -82.82 72.18 -54.90
C PRO A 94 -81.81 71.91 -56.03
N LEU A 95 -81.91 70.73 -56.66
CA LEU A 95 -81.06 70.32 -57.79
C LEU A 95 -81.12 71.26 -59.04
N GLY A 96 -80.18 72.21 -59.14
CA GLY A 96 -79.76 72.89 -60.38
C GLY A 96 -80.41 74.25 -60.74
N PRO A 97 -79.89 74.97 -61.77
CA PRO A 97 -80.14 76.40 -61.97
C PRO A 97 -81.43 76.71 -62.73
N THR A 98 -82.57 76.22 -62.26
CA THR A 98 -83.90 76.63 -62.75
C THR A 98 -84.86 76.94 -61.61
N PRO A 99 -85.80 77.90 -61.73
CA PRO A 99 -86.64 78.28 -60.62
C PRO A 99 -87.80 77.28 -60.40
N ALA A 100 -87.79 76.69 -59.20
CA ALA A 100 -88.89 76.19 -58.36
C ALA A 100 -89.72 74.97 -58.80
N ASP A 101 -89.61 73.90 -58.02
CA ASP A 101 -90.71 73.44 -57.16
C ASP A 101 -90.19 73.39 -55.71
N THR A 102 -90.66 74.28 -54.84
CA THR A 102 -90.10 74.55 -53.50
C THR A 102 -91.05 74.05 -52.41
N SER A 103 -91.19 72.75 -52.21
CA SER A 103 -92.00 72.25 -51.10
C SER A 103 -91.49 70.98 -50.42
N ASP A 104 -90.26 70.56 -50.66
CA ASP A 104 -89.68 69.37 -50.01
C ASP A 104 -88.18 69.52 -49.72
N ASP A 105 -87.64 70.72 -49.95
CA ASP A 105 -86.23 71.00 -49.70
C ASP A 105 -86.12 71.43 -48.22
N GLN A 106 -85.34 70.72 -47.40
CA GLN A 106 -85.15 70.98 -45.96
C GLN A 106 -86.40 70.80 -45.07
N LEU A 107 -87.22 69.78 -45.33
CA LEU A 107 -88.34 69.44 -44.45
C LEU A 107 -87.83 68.79 -43.16
N ASP A 108 -88.41 69.18 -42.03
CA ASP A 108 -88.16 68.67 -40.67
C ASP A 108 -89.51 68.72 -39.94
N SER A 109 -90.12 67.54 -39.81
CA SER A 109 -91.53 67.35 -39.44
C SER A 109 -91.77 67.50 -37.95
N ASP A 110 -90.80 67.18 -37.11
CA ASP A 110 -90.91 67.19 -35.66
C ASP A 110 -90.08 68.30 -34.99
N ALA A 111 -89.27 69.00 -35.78
CA ALA A 111 -88.48 70.18 -35.46
C ALA A 111 -87.33 69.94 -34.48
N ASP A 112 -86.70 68.77 -34.54
CA ASP A 112 -85.54 68.42 -33.71
C ASP A 112 -84.20 68.95 -34.26
N GLY A 113 -84.20 69.39 -35.52
CA GLY A 113 -83.04 69.96 -36.21
C GLY A 113 -82.43 69.03 -37.28
N ILE A 114 -82.97 67.84 -37.45
CA ILE A 114 -82.60 66.84 -38.44
C ILE A 114 -83.74 66.75 -39.47
N GLY A 115 -83.40 66.69 -40.76
CA GLY A 115 -84.41 66.71 -41.82
C GLY A 115 -85.04 65.34 -42.04
N ASP A 116 -86.32 65.29 -42.41
CA ASP A 116 -87.07 64.05 -42.73
C ASP A 116 -86.35 63.13 -43.74
N ALA A 117 -85.41 63.65 -44.53
CA ALA A 117 -84.64 62.90 -45.52
C ALA A 117 -83.49 62.06 -44.90
N CYS A 118 -83.05 62.41 -43.70
CA CYS A 118 -81.95 61.78 -42.97
C CYS A 118 -82.30 61.49 -41.50
N ASP A 119 -83.55 61.69 -41.10
CA ASP A 119 -84.08 61.39 -39.78
C ASP A 119 -84.53 59.91 -39.72
N ASN A 120 -83.93 59.11 -38.84
CA ASN A 120 -84.30 57.71 -38.59
C ASN A 120 -85.56 57.59 -37.71
N CYS A 121 -86.03 58.69 -37.11
CA CYS A 121 -87.31 58.79 -36.43
C CYS A 121 -88.09 60.05 -36.83
N PRO A 122 -88.56 60.21 -38.10
CA PRO A 122 -89.09 61.47 -38.67
C PRO A 122 -90.29 62.15 -37.97
N LEU A 123 -90.85 61.53 -36.94
CA LEU A 123 -92.02 62.00 -36.20
C LEU A 123 -91.77 62.10 -34.69
N ILE A 124 -90.62 61.64 -34.20
CA ILE A 124 -90.25 61.58 -32.79
C ILE A 124 -88.95 62.36 -32.60
N PRO A 125 -89.01 63.56 -31.96
CA PRO A 125 -87.83 64.43 -31.85
C PRO A 125 -86.65 63.73 -31.16
N GLY A 126 -85.56 63.51 -31.89
CA GLY A 126 -84.40 62.73 -31.46
C GLY A 126 -83.12 63.14 -32.19
N ALA A 127 -82.39 64.11 -31.64
CA ALA A 127 -81.21 64.68 -32.29
C ALA A 127 -79.95 63.78 -32.24
N ASP A 128 -79.99 62.64 -31.54
CA ASP A 128 -78.89 61.68 -31.42
C ASP A 128 -78.86 60.64 -32.54
N GLN A 129 -80.00 60.35 -33.18
CA GLN A 129 -80.13 59.45 -34.35
C GLN A 129 -79.41 58.12 -34.13
N SER A 130 -79.45 57.64 -32.88
CA SER A 130 -79.01 56.30 -32.55
C SER A 130 -79.95 55.30 -33.22
N ASP A 131 -79.36 54.23 -33.71
CA ASP A 131 -80.00 53.12 -34.45
C ASP A 131 -79.04 51.95 -34.21
N PHE A 132 -79.23 51.29 -33.06
CA PHE A 132 -78.27 50.37 -32.48
C PHE A 132 -78.12 49.11 -33.34
N ASP A 133 -79.22 48.58 -33.88
CA ASP A 133 -79.22 47.41 -34.75
C ASP A 133 -78.98 47.74 -36.25
N GLY A 134 -79.09 49.02 -36.63
CA GLY A 134 -78.85 49.53 -37.97
C GLY A 134 -79.95 49.20 -38.97
N ASP A 135 -81.17 48.89 -38.52
CA ASP A 135 -82.29 48.56 -39.41
C ASP A 135 -82.96 49.78 -40.07
N GLY A 136 -82.66 50.96 -39.53
CA GLY A 136 -83.07 52.26 -40.04
C GLY A 136 -84.24 52.91 -39.29
N ASP A 137 -84.86 52.22 -38.33
CA ASP A 137 -85.66 52.84 -37.27
C ASP A 137 -84.69 53.21 -36.12
N GLY A 138 -84.80 54.41 -35.55
CA GLY A 138 -83.89 54.81 -34.45
C GLY A 138 -84.36 54.33 -33.08
N ASP A 139 -83.44 54.13 -32.13
CA ASP A 139 -83.70 53.56 -30.79
C ASP A 139 -84.88 54.25 -30.06
N ILE A 140 -85.09 55.56 -30.27
CA ILE A 140 -86.19 56.28 -29.62
C ILE A 140 -87.58 55.93 -30.18
N CYS A 141 -87.63 55.30 -31.35
CA CYS A 141 -88.83 54.91 -32.06
C CYS A 141 -88.89 53.42 -32.42
N ASP A 142 -87.85 52.65 -32.11
CA ASP A 142 -87.85 51.19 -32.09
C ASP A 142 -88.44 50.68 -30.76
N ASP A 143 -89.00 49.46 -30.79
CA ASP A 143 -89.52 48.76 -29.61
C ASP A 143 -88.66 47.50 -29.28
N ASP A 144 -87.56 47.29 -30.02
CA ASP A 144 -86.63 46.15 -30.00
C ASP A 144 -85.26 46.66 -30.51
N ASP A 145 -84.57 47.44 -29.67
CA ASP A 145 -83.43 48.29 -30.04
C ASP A 145 -82.23 47.49 -30.60
N ASP A 146 -82.14 46.18 -30.35
CA ASP A 146 -81.07 45.29 -30.85
C ASP A 146 -81.53 44.14 -31.77
N ASN A 147 -82.84 44.01 -31.99
CA ASN A 147 -83.51 43.12 -32.95
C ASN A 147 -83.19 41.63 -32.73
N ASP A 148 -83.02 41.26 -31.46
CA ASP A 148 -82.77 39.88 -31.03
C ASP A 148 -84.08 39.04 -30.97
N GLY A 149 -85.22 39.73 -31.05
CA GLY A 149 -86.57 39.16 -31.05
C GLY A 149 -87.26 39.14 -29.69
N VAL A 150 -86.62 39.68 -28.67
CA VAL A 150 -87.14 40.09 -27.36
C VAL A 150 -87.37 41.60 -27.42
N VAL A 151 -88.41 42.12 -26.76
CA VAL A 151 -88.72 43.57 -26.83
C VAL A 151 -88.26 44.25 -25.55
N ASP A 152 -87.75 45.47 -25.65
CA ASP A 152 -87.13 46.20 -24.52
C ASP A 152 -88.08 46.34 -23.32
N ASP A 153 -89.37 46.62 -23.58
CA ASP A 153 -90.39 46.74 -22.53
C ASP A 153 -91.74 46.20 -23.03
N VAL A 154 -92.06 44.95 -22.66
CA VAL A 154 -93.32 44.28 -23.03
C VAL A 154 -94.57 45.00 -22.50
N ASN A 155 -94.44 45.91 -21.52
CA ASN A 155 -95.56 46.53 -20.81
C ASN A 155 -95.61 48.07 -20.87
N GLY A 156 -94.61 48.72 -21.48
CA GLY A 156 -94.46 50.17 -21.58
C GLY A 156 -94.48 50.89 -20.23
N ASN A 157 -93.85 50.30 -19.21
CA ASN A 157 -93.94 50.70 -17.82
C ASN A 157 -92.62 51.16 -17.16
N GLU A 158 -91.50 51.19 -17.90
CA GLU A 158 -90.17 51.63 -17.44
C GLU A 158 -89.64 50.83 -16.23
N ILE A 159 -90.07 49.57 -16.05
CA ILE A 159 -89.56 48.64 -15.04
C ILE A 159 -89.29 47.32 -15.74
N VAL A 160 -88.02 46.89 -15.75
CA VAL A 160 -87.58 45.56 -16.22
C VAL A 160 -88.34 44.50 -15.42
N ASP A 161 -89.31 43.85 -16.06
CA ASP A 161 -90.13 42.76 -15.54
C ASP A 161 -89.67 41.42 -16.19
N GLU A 162 -89.96 40.27 -15.56
CA GLU A 162 -89.68 38.96 -16.17
C GLU A 162 -90.29 38.85 -17.59
N GLY A 163 -89.43 38.82 -18.61
CA GLY A 163 -89.78 38.73 -20.04
C GLY A 163 -89.71 40.03 -20.83
N ASP A 164 -89.27 41.13 -20.21
CA ASP A 164 -88.56 42.20 -20.92
C ASP A 164 -87.17 41.70 -21.30
N ASP A 165 -86.58 42.30 -22.33
CA ASP A 165 -85.19 42.03 -22.67
C ASP A 165 -84.28 42.42 -21.48
N ASN A 166 -83.44 41.50 -20.99
CA ASN A 166 -82.48 41.77 -19.92
C ASN A 166 -81.17 42.40 -20.42
N CYS A 167 -81.05 42.62 -21.74
CA CYS A 167 -79.95 43.31 -22.41
C CYS A 167 -80.40 44.18 -23.61
N TRP A 168 -81.16 45.25 -23.37
CA TRP A 168 -81.77 46.17 -24.38
C TRP A 168 -80.90 46.69 -25.53
N PHE A 169 -79.58 46.59 -25.42
CA PHE A 169 -78.65 47.05 -26.45
C PHE A 169 -77.60 45.97 -26.75
N VAL A 170 -77.87 44.70 -26.46
CA VAL A 170 -76.95 43.59 -26.75
C VAL A 170 -77.77 42.34 -27.02
N ALA A 171 -77.91 42.02 -28.30
CA ALA A 171 -78.77 40.94 -28.74
C ALA A 171 -78.47 39.61 -28.03
N ASN A 172 -79.38 39.15 -27.18
CA ASN A 172 -79.26 37.94 -26.38
C ASN A 172 -80.59 37.14 -26.36
N PRO A 173 -80.95 36.49 -27.48
CA PRO A 173 -82.27 35.87 -27.65
C PRO A 173 -82.62 34.78 -26.64
N ASP A 174 -81.61 34.20 -25.98
CA ASP A 174 -81.75 33.14 -24.99
C ASP A 174 -82.03 33.68 -23.57
N GLN A 175 -81.74 34.97 -23.32
CA GLN A 175 -82.05 35.70 -22.07
C GLN A 175 -81.50 34.98 -20.83
N ASP A 176 -80.30 34.42 -20.96
CA ASP A 176 -79.58 33.83 -19.83
C ASP A 176 -79.23 34.95 -18.81
N ASP A 177 -79.23 34.58 -17.53
CA ASP A 177 -79.11 35.45 -16.34
C ASP A 177 -78.65 34.52 -15.19
N PHE A 178 -77.34 34.26 -15.15
CA PHE A 178 -76.74 33.19 -14.36
C PHE A 178 -76.87 33.43 -12.85
N ASP A 179 -76.61 34.66 -12.40
CA ASP A 179 -76.72 35.07 -11.00
C ASP A 179 -78.13 35.53 -10.57
N GLY A 180 -79.01 35.80 -11.55
CA GLY A 180 -80.40 36.20 -11.33
C GLY A 180 -80.58 37.67 -10.91
N ASP A 181 -79.65 38.56 -11.27
CA ASP A 181 -79.69 39.98 -10.91
C ASP A 181 -80.61 40.84 -11.81
N LEU A 182 -81.11 40.24 -12.91
CA LEU A 182 -81.95 40.80 -13.97
C LEU A 182 -81.20 41.60 -15.05
N ARG A 183 -79.87 41.57 -15.07
CA ARG A 183 -79.01 41.87 -16.21
C ARG A 183 -78.66 40.53 -16.86
N GLY A 184 -78.77 40.42 -18.18
CA GLY A 184 -78.47 39.14 -18.84
C GLY A 184 -76.98 38.92 -19.03
N ASP A 185 -76.55 37.67 -19.10
CA ASP A 185 -75.12 37.28 -19.22
C ASP A 185 -74.43 38.02 -20.38
N ALA A 186 -75.15 38.27 -21.47
CA ALA A 186 -74.61 38.97 -22.65
C ALA A 186 -74.25 40.45 -22.41
N CYS A 187 -74.79 41.05 -21.37
CA CYS A 187 -74.57 42.45 -21.03
C CYS A 187 -74.26 42.68 -19.55
N ASP A 188 -74.13 41.63 -18.75
CA ASP A 188 -73.48 41.70 -17.45
C ASP A 188 -71.96 41.63 -17.61
N ASP A 189 -71.25 42.17 -16.63
CA ASP A 189 -69.79 42.19 -16.63
C ASP A 189 -69.22 41.31 -15.50
N ASP A 190 -70.06 40.55 -14.77
CA ASP A 190 -69.73 39.72 -13.60
C ASP A 190 -70.85 38.68 -13.43
N ASP A 191 -70.89 37.70 -14.34
CA ASP A 191 -72.01 36.77 -14.56
C ASP A 191 -72.32 35.90 -13.32
N ASP A 192 -71.37 35.67 -12.42
CA ASP A 192 -71.54 34.84 -11.22
C ASP A 192 -71.48 35.60 -9.88
N ASN A 193 -71.21 36.90 -9.94
CA ASN A 193 -71.27 37.86 -8.84
C ASN A 193 -70.24 37.58 -7.72
N ASP A 194 -69.09 37.02 -8.08
CA ASP A 194 -67.98 36.73 -7.16
C ASP A 194 -67.09 37.96 -6.88
N GLY A 195 -67.23 39.00 -7.71
CA GLY A 195 -66.55 40.29 -7.61
C GLY A 195 -65.34 40.44 -8.53
N VAL A 196 -65.06 39.46 -9.38
CA VAL A 196 -64.19 39.53 -10.56
C VAL A 196 -65.06 39.84 -11.79
N VAL A 197 -64.50 40.40 -12.85
CA VAL A 197 -65.24 40.83 -14.03
C VAL A 197 -64.95 39.88 -15.18
N ASP A 198 -65.97 39.38 -15.88
CA ASP A 198 -65.84 38.33 -16.91
C ASP A 198 -64.80 38.65 -17.99
N ASP A 199 -64.81 39.89 -18.47
CA ASP A 199 -63.86 40.39 -19.47
C ASP A 199 -63.66 41.91 -19.27
N VAL A 200 -62.58 42.27 -18.58
CA VAL A 200 -62.23 43.65 -18.21
C VAL A 200 -62.02 44.54 -19.43
N ASN A 201 -61.68 43.96 -20.59
CA ASN A 201 -61.30 44.73 -21.78
C ASN A 201 -62.17 44.49 -23.02
N GLY A 202 -63.16 43.60 -22.92
CA GLY A 202 -64.20 43.33 -23.91
C GLY A 202 -63.67 42.73 -25.21
N ASN A 203 -62.61 41.91 -25.15
CA ASN A 203 -61.98 41.32 -26.33
C ASN A 203 -62.39 39.86 -26.60
N GLY A 204 -63.12 39.22 -25.67
CA GLY A 204 -63.62 37.85 -25.75
C GLY A 204 -62.53 36.78 -25.56
N VAL A 205 -61.47 37.10 -24.81
CA VAL A 205 -60.37 36.20 -24.40
C VAL A 205 -60.11 36.46 -22.92
N VAL A 206 -60.00 35.41 -22.11
CA VAL A 206 -59.61 35.52 -20.70
C VAL A 206 -58.17 36.05 -20.62
N ASP A 207 -58.01 37.32 -20.24
CA ASP A 207 -56.75 38.02 -20.01
C ASP A 207 -56.45 38.18 -18.50
N GLU A 208 -55.23 38.61 -18.14
CA GLU A 208 -54.86 38.88 -16.74
C GLU A 208 -55.83 39.89 -16.06
N GLY A 209 -56.66 39.38 -15.15
CA GLY A 209 -57.63 40.15 -14.37
C GLY A 209 -59.09 40.00 -14.82
N ASP A 210 -59.34 39.21 -15.85
CA ASP A 210 -60.66 38.69 -16.23
C ASP A 210 -61.01 37.50 -15.33
N ASP A 211 -62.31 37.20 -15.18
CA ASP A 211 -62.76 35.99 -14.52
C ASP A 211 -62.39 34.77 -15.38
N ASN A 212 -61.64 33.81 -14.84
CA ASN A 212 -61.30 32.56 -15.53
C ASN A 212 -62.36 31.46 -15.32
N CYS A 213 -63.44 31.74 -14.58
CA CYS A 213 -64.60 30.89 -14.40
C CYS A 213 -65.92 31.69 -14.39
N TRP A 214 -66.30 32.28 -15.52
CA TRP A 214 -67.49 33.17 -15.70
C TRP A 214 -68.82 32.70 -15.10
N PHE A 215 -68.96 31.42 -14.79
CA PHE A 215 -70.19 30.85 -14.24
C PHE A 215 -69.95 30.08 -12.93
N VAL A 216 -68.79 30.19 -12.30
CA VAL A 216 -68.45 29.47 -11.07
C VAL A 216 -67.58 30.33 -10.17
N ALA A 217 -68.25 30.96 -9.19
CA ALA A 217 -67.62 31.91 -8.30
C ALA A 217 -66.31 31.41 -7.68
N ASN A 218 -65.20 32.02 -8.09
CA ASN A 218 -63.84 31.74 -7.66
C ASN A 218 -63.04 33.06 -7.50
N PRO A 219 -63.32 33.84 -6.43
CA PRO A 219 -62.74 35.18 -6.26
C PRO A 219 -61.20 35.24 -6.20
N ASP A 220 -60.57 34.09 -5.95
CA ASP A 220 -59.12 33.94 -5.85
C ASP A 220 -58.46 33.72 -7.22
N GLN A 221 -59.23 33.32 -8.25
CA GLN A 221 -58.81 33.21 -9.65
C GLN A 221 -57.59 32.30 -9.85
N ASP A 222 -57.50 31.25 -9.04
CA ASP A 222 -56.48 30.23 -9.18
C ASP A 222 -56.67 29.49 -10.51
N ASP A 223 -55.55 29.19 -11.18
CA ASP A 223 -55.42 28.58 -12.52
C ASP A 223 -54.07 27.87 -12.53
N PHE A 224 -54.05 26.63 -12.04
CA PHE A 224 -52.83 25.92 -11.70
C PHE A 224 -52.04 25.51 -12.95
N ASP A 225 -52.71 25.06 -14.01
CA ASP A 225 -52.08 24.63 -15.26
C ASP A 225 -51.83 25.78 -16.26
N GLY A 226 -52.46 26.94 -16.04
CA GLY A 226 -52.29 28.15 -16.83
C GLY A 226 -52.93 28.08 -18.21
N ASP A 227 -53.93 27.23 -18.41
CA ASP A 227 -54.64 27.10 -19.68
C ASP A 227 -55.68 28.21 -19.91
N GLY A 228 -55.99 28.97 -18.86
CA GLY A 228 -56.93 30.09 -18.84
C GLY A 228 -58.34 29.73 -18.37
N GLN A 229 -58.57 28.50 -17.93
CA GLN A 229 -59.74 28.05 -17.18
C GLN A 229 -59.36 27.94 -15.70
N GLY A 230 -60.15 28.51 -14.79
CA GLY A 230 -59.80 28.48 -13.37
C GLY A 230 -60.05 27.13 -12.70
N ASP A 231 -59.30 26.81 -11.64
CA ASP A 231 -59.37 25.54 -10.91
C ASP A 231 -60.80 25.19 -10.45
N ALA A 232 -61.63 26.20 -10.20
CA ALA A 232 -63.00 25.99 -9.74
C ALA A 232 -63.96 25.45 -10.82
N CYS A 233 -63.63 25.68 -12.09
CA CYS A 233 -64.42 25.28 -13.24
C CYS A 233 -63.66 24.35 -14.18
N ASP A 234 -62.38 24.09 -13.95
CA ASP A 234 -61.63 23.04 -14.63
C ASP A 234 -62.03 21.64 -14.15
N ASP A 235 -62.09 20.69 -15.08
CA ASP A 235 -62.30 19.28 -14.79
C ASP A 235 -60.96 18.53 -14.57
N ASP A 236 -59.81 19.14 -14.89
CA ASP A 236 -58.43 18.63 -14.83
C ASP A 236 -57.51 19.81 -14.44
N ALA A 237 -57.59 20.25 -13.18
CA ALA A 237 -57.12 21.57 -12.75
C ALA A 237 -55.60 21.76 -12.85
N ASP A 238 -54.82 20.69 -12.85
CA ASP A 238 -53.36 20.74 -13.02
C ASP A 238 -52.85 20.29 -14.40
N GLY A 239 -53.77 19.91 -15.30
CA GLY A 239 -53.50 19.64 -16.70
C GLY A 239 -52.67 18.38 -16.94
N ASP A 240 -52.66 17.44 -16.00
CA ASP A 240 -51.88 16.20 -16.07
C ASP A 240 -52.53 15.12 -16.94
N GLY A 241 -53.83 15.32 -17.28
CA GLY A 241 -54.63 14.44 -18.11
C GLY A 241 -55.53 13.46 -17.35
N VAL A 242 -55.53 13.54 -16.02
CA VAL A 242 -56.41 12.86 -15.07
C VAL A 242 -57.48 13.86 -14.61
N ILE A 243 -58.70 13.38 -14.38
CA ILE A 243 -59.83 14.26 -14.07
C ILE A 243 -60.00 14.34 -12.55
N ASP A 244 -60.06 15.54 -11.99
CA ASP A 244 -60.21 15.84 -10.55
C ASP A 244 -61.29 15.01 -9.83
N ASP A 245 -62.44 14.84 -10.49
CA ASP A 245 -63.59 14.10 -9.97
C ASP A 245 -64.45 13.57 -11.12
N VAL A 246 -64.15 12.34 -11.58
CA VAL A 246 -64.80 11.67 -12.71
C VAL A 246 -66.32 11.53 -12.51
N ASN A 247 -66.79 11.55 -11.27
CA ASN A 247 -68.18 11.26 -10.95
C ASN A 247 -68.96 12.40 -10.26
N GLY A 248 -68.30 13.53 -10.03
CA GLY A 248 -68.83 14.79 -9.49
C GLY A 248 -69.43 14.64 -8.10
N ASN A 249 -68.86 13.79 -7.24
CA ASN A 249 -69.37 13.52 -5.90
C ASN A 249 -68.61 14.21 -4.76
N GLY A 250 -67.47 14.82 -5.06
CA GLY A 250 -66.61 15.56 -4.13
C GLY A 250 -65.78 14.68 -3.18
N VAL A 251 -65.45 13.45 -3.57
CA VAL A 251 -64.59 12.49 -2.85
C VAL A 251 -63.60 11.91 -3.85
N ILE A 252 -62.33 11.76 -3.50
CA ILE A 252 -61.34 11.06 -4.34
C ILE A 252 -61.71 9.57 -4.35
N ASP A 253 -62.25 9.09 -5.46
CA ASP A 253 -62.58 7.68 -5.72
C ASP A 253 -61.55 7.06 -6.71
N GLU A 254 -61.52 5.73 -6.85
CA GLU A 254 -60.67 5.04 -7.85
C GLU A 254 -60.87 5.61 -9.27
N GLY A 255 -59.84 6.31 -9.77
CA GLY A 255 -59.79 6.91 -11.10
C GLY A 255 -60.08 8.42 -11.16
N ASP A 256 -60.32 9.05 -10.02
CA ASP A 256 -60.17 10.50 -9.84
C ASP A 256 -58.68 10.83 -9.60
N ASP A 257 -58.30 12.08 -9.82
CA ASP A 257 -56.95 12.56 -9.54
C ASP A 257 -56.64 12.53 -8.03
N ASN A 258 -55.64 11.73 -7.63
CA ASN A 258 -55.17 11.63 -6.25
C ASN A 258 -54.30 12.83 -5.81
N CYS A 259 -53.91 13.72 -6.74
CA CYS A 259 -53.22 14.98 -6.49
C CYS A 259 -53.77 16.16 -7.32
N ARG A 260 -55.08 16.39 -7.31
CA ARG A 260 -55.84 17.44 -8.04
C ARG A 260 -55.20 18.79 -8.41
N LEU A 261 -54.22 19.26 -7.65
CA LEU A 261 -53.58 20.57 -7.86
C LEU A 261 -52.07 20.41 -8.06
N LEU A 262 -51.60 19.23 -8.46
CA LEU A 262 -50.19 18.96 -8.67
C LEU A 262 -50.02 17.79 -9.63
N ALA A 263 -49.71 18.15 -10.87
CA ALA A 263 -49.69 17.23 -11.99
C ALA A 263 -48.86 15.96 -11.73
N ASN A 264 -49.52 14.82 -11.66
CA ASN A 264 -48.93 13.50 -11.46
C ASN A 264 -49.60 12.46 -12.39
N PRO A 265 -49.30 12.52 -13.71
CA PRO A 265 -50.03 11.73 -14.72
C PRO A 265 -50.03 10.22 -14.52
N ASP A 266 -49.06 9.71 -13.76
CA ASP A 266 -48.90 8.28 -13.47
C ASP A 266 -49.75 7.82 -12.25
N GLN A 267 -50.21 8.77 -11.41
CA GLN A 267 -51.09 8.55 -10.26
C GLN A 267 -50.54 7.49 -9.31
N ASP A 268 -49.22 7.54 -9.10
CA ASP A 268 -48.55 6.72 -8.10
C ASP A 268 -49.07 7.12 -6.70
N ASP A 269 -49.19 6.10 -5.83
CA ASP A 269 -49.86 6.09 -4.52
C ASP A 269 -49.30 4.86 -3.79
N PHE A 270 -48.07 5.02 -3.28
CA PHE A 270 -47.22 3.91 -2.87
C PHE A 270 -47.80 3.16 -1.65
N ASP A 271 -48.32 3.90 -0.67
CA ASP A 271 -48.97 3.36 0.52
C ASP A 271 -50.44 2.92 0.32
N GLY A 272 -51.09 3.38 -0.77
CA GLY A 272 -52.47 3.10 -1.11
C GLY A 272 -53.50 3.80 -0.23
N ASP A 273 -53.17 4.95 0.35
CA ASP A 273 -54.04 5.72 1.23
C ASP A 273 -55.03 6.61 0.45
N GLY A 274 -54.72 6.89 -0.83
CA GLY A 274 -55.52 7.64 -1.78
C GLY A 274 -55.13 9.11 -1.94
N GLN A 275 -54.08 9.57 -1.25
CA GLN A 275 -53.26 10.72 -1.63
C GLN A 275 -52.14 10.20 -2.56
N GLY A 276 -51.78 10.93 -3.60
CA GLY A 276 -50.76 10.47 -4.54
C GLY A 276 -49.37 10.92 -4.14
N ASP A 277 -48.34 10.18 -4.53
CA ASP A 277 -46.95 10.43 -4.10
C ASP A 277 -46.49 11.88 -4.36
N ALA A 278 -46.96 12.48 -5.45
CA ALA A 278 -46.59 13.86 -5.77
C ALA A 278 -47.03 14.88 -4.71
N CYS A 279 -48.13 14.61 -4.01
CA CYS A 279 -48.77 15.51 -3.06
C CYS A 279 -48.93 14.90 -1.67
N ASP A 280 -48.41 13.70 -1.43
CA ASP A 280 -48.20 13.18 -0.09
C ASP A 280 -46.91 13.76 0.50
N ASP A 281 -46.87 13.86 1.82
CA ASP A 281 -45.67 14.29 2.54
C ASP A 281 -45.01 13.07 3.26
N ASP A 282 -45.56 11.86 3.11
CA ASP A 282 -45.17 10.59 3.77
C ASP A 282 -45.61 9.43 2.86
N ASP A 283 -44.90 9.26 1.74
CA ASP A 283 -45.29 8.41 0.59
C ASP A 283 -45.49 6.91 0.94
N ASP A 284 -44.87 6.42 2.02
CA ASP A 284 -44.97 5.03 2.46
C ASP A 284 -45.68 4.81 3.82
N ASN A 285 -46.10 5.90 4.46
CA ASN A 285 -46.88 5.94 5.69
C ASN A 285 -46.17 5.30 6.90
N ASP A 286 -44.84 5.38 6.95
CA ASP A 286 -44.02 4.86 8.04
C ASP A 286 -43.91 5.84 9.24
N GLY A 287 -44.27 7.11 9.00
CA GLY A 287 -44.34 8.20 9.96
C GLY A 287 -43.12 9.11 10.00
N VAL A 288 -42.14 8.90 9.12
CA VAL A 288 -41.13 9.88 8.69
C VAL A 288 -41.72 10.67 7.51
N VAL A 289 -41.20 11.85 7.22
CA VAL A 289 -41.74 12.75 6.18
C VAL A 289 -40.70 12.82 5.08
N ASP A 290 -41.12 12.71 3.82
CA ASP A 290 -40.22 12.61 2.67
C ASP A 290 -39.20 13.75 2.62
N ASP A 291 -39.67 14.99 2.75
CA ASP A 291 -38.84 16.20 2.78
C ASP A 291 -39.46 17.26 3.71
N VAL A 292 -38.98 17.31 4.96
CA VAL A 292 -39.46 18.18 6.05
C VAL A 292 -39.30 19.66 5.70
N ASN A 293 -38.31 20.00 4.87
CA ASN A 293 -37.88 21.39 4.64
C ASN A 293 -38.15 21.89 3.19
N GLY A 294 -38.56 20.99 2.30
CA GLY A 294 -38.95 21.23 0.91
C GLY A 294 -37.79 21.66 0.01
N ASN A 295 -36.55 21.29 0.34
CA ASN A 295 -35.36 21.73 -0.38
C ASN A 295 -34.81 20.68 -1.36
N GLY A 296 -35.33 19.44 -1.32
CA GLY A 296 -34.92 18.33 -2.18
C GLY A 296 -33.53 17.75 -1.88
N VAL A 297 -33.04 17.92 -0.65
CA VAL A 297 -31.83 17.31 -0.10
C VAL A 297 -32.27 16.55 1.15
N ILE A 298 -32.09 15.23 1.13
CA ILE A 298 -32.37 14.35 2.27
C ILE A 298 -31.40 14.76 3.40
N ASP A 299 -31.93 15.33 4.48
CA ASP A 299 -31.20 15.64 5.71
C ASP A 299 -31.57 14.68 6.86
N GLU A 300 -30.92 14.76 8.03
CA GLU A 300 -31.14 13.82 9.16
C GLU A 300 -32.59 13.74 9.70
N VAL A 301 -33.53 14.57 9.23
CA VAL A 301 -34.94 14.49 9.61
C VAL A 301 -35.89 14.12 8.46
N ASP A 302 -35.36 14.01 7.24
CA ASP A 302 -36.08 13.61 6.03
C ASP A 302 -36.04 12.08 5.90
N ASP A 303 -37.00 11.50 5.20
CA ASP A 303 -37.04 10.06 4.99
C ASP A 303 -35.96 9.63 3.98
N ASN A 304 -35.00 8.82 4.40
CA ASN A 304 -33.96 8.29 3.53
C ASN A 304 -34.43 7.12 2.64
N CYS A 305 -35.68 6.68 2.79
CA CYS A 305 -36.35 5.70 1.92
C CYS A 305 -37.84 6.05 1.66
N TRP A 306 -38.10 7.12 0.91
CA TRP A 306 -39.46 7.63 0.57
C TRP A 306 -40.49 6.58 0.15
N PHE A 307 -40.06 5.47 -0.45
CA PHE A 307 -40.95 4.42 -0.93
C PHE A 307 -40.74 3.09 -0.21
N VAL A 308 -40.04 3.03 0.92
CA VAL A 308 -39.82 1.77 1.65
C VAL A 308 -39.81 2.00 3.16
N ALA A 309 -40.96 1.73 3.78
CA ALA A 309 -41.16 2.00 5.20
C ALA A 309 -40.02 1.50 6.10
N ASN A 310 -39.24 2.46 6.61
CA ASN A 310 -38.08 2.26 7.47
C ASN A 310 -38.09 3.31 8.62
N PRO A 311 -39.00 3.17 9.60
CA PRO A 311 -39.18 4.19 10.65
C PRO A 311 -37.96 4.43 11.56
N ASP A 312 -36.98 3.55 11.47
CA ASP A 312 -35.74 3.59 12.24
C ASP A 312 -34.64 4.41 11.51
N GLN A 313 -34.78 4.66 10.19
CA GLN A 313 -33.91 5.51 9.36
C GLN A 313 -32.43 5.12 9.48
N ASP A 314 -32.18 3.82 9.49
CA ASP A 314 -30.82 3.28 9.42
C ASP A 314 -30.24 3.62 8.02
N ASP A 315 -28.97 4.02 7.99
CA ASP A 315 -28.18 4.53 6.85
C ASP A 315 -26.71 4.28 7.21
N PHE A 316 -26.20 3.12 6.82
CA PHE A 316 -24.94 2.60 7.35
C PHE A 316 -23.71 3.30 6.75
N ASP A 317 -23.70 3.59 5.45
CA ASP A 317 -22.63 4.28 4.75
C ASP A 317 -22.74 5.82 4.81
N GLY A 318 -23.93 6.37 5.11
CA GLY A 318 -24.19 7.79 5.22
C GLY A 318 -24.29 8.49 3.86
N ASP A 319 -24.61 7.77 2.78
CA ASP A 319 -24.77 8.34 1.43
C ASP A 319 -26.10 9.14 1.29
N GLY A 320 -27.01 8.94 2.25
CA GLY A 320 -28.32 9.59 2.35
C GLY A 320 -29.49 8.75 1.82
N GLN A 321 -29.25 7.52 1.36
CA GLN A 321 -30.22 6.48 1.06
C GLN A 321 -30.21 5.47 2.23
N GLY A 322 -31.39 5.08 2.72
CA GLY A 322 -31.44 4.21 3.91
C GLY A 322 -31.25 2.73 3.58
N ASP A 323 -30.76 1.95 4.54
CA ASP A 323 -30.51 0.50 4.40
C ASP A 323 -31.72 -0.31 3.90
N ALA A 324 -32.94 0.23 4.05
CA ALA A 324 -34.15 -0.44 3.61
C ALA A 324 -34.38 -0.36 2.09
N CYS A 325 -33.75 0.61 1.45
CA CYS A 325 -33.89 0.90 0.03
C CYS A 325 -32.55 1.08 -0.68
N ASP A 326 -31.42 0.98 0.02
CA ASP A 326 -30.13 0.74 -0.59
C ASP A 326 -30.01 -0.70 -1.12
N ASP A 327 -29.28 -0.84 -2.21
CA ASP A 327 -28.90 -2.13 -2.78
C ASP A 327 -27.43 -2.47 -2.43
N ASP A 328 -26.68 -1.57 -1.78
CA ASP A 328 -25.25 -1.65 -1.42
C ASP A 328 -25.02 -0.89 -0.09
N ASP A 329 -25.59 -1.39 1.01
CA ASP A 329 -25.70 -0.74 2.33
C ASP A 329 -24.36 -0.22 2.94
N ASP A 330 -23.19 -0.67 2.46
CA ASP A 330 -21.86 -0.24 2.95
C ASP A 330 -20.93 0.40 1.90
N ASP A 331 -21.45 0.66 0.70
CA ASP A 331 -20.82 1.38 -0.40
C ASP A 331 -19.47 0.80 -0.86
N ASP A 332 -19.29 -0.52 -0.72
CA ASP A 332 -18.06 -1.22 -1.13
C ASP A 332 -18.05 -1.61 -2.62
N GLY A 333 -19.19 -1.44 -3.29
CA GLY A 333 -19.40 -1.73 -4.70
C GLY A 333 -19.93 -3.16 -4.96
N VAL A 334 -20.32 -3.90 -3.92
CA VAL A 334 -20.94 -5.21 -3.97
C VAL A 334 -22.38 -5.12 -3.46
N VAL A 335 -23.31 -5.51 -4.33
CA VAL A 335 -24.75 -5.43 -4.03
C VAL A 335 -25.17 -6.47 -2.98
N ASP A 336 -25.92 -6.04 -1.96
CA ASP A 336 -26.40 -6.84 -0.82
C ASP A 336 -27.07 -8.16 -1.21
N ASP A 337 -28.04 -8.09 -2.13
CA ASP A 337 -28.81 -9.24 -2.60
C ASP A 337 -29.23 -9.05 -4.06
N VAL A 338 -28.33 -9.38 -4.98
CA VAL A 338 -28.50 -9.32 -6.45
C VAL A 338 -29.78 -10.04 -6.91
N ASN A 339 -30.24 -11.01 -6.14
CA ASN A 339 -31.36 -11.89 -6.44
C ASN A 339 -32.70 -11.47 -5.79
N GLY A 340 -32.67 -10.60 -4.78
CA GLY A 340 -33.77 -10.30 -3.87
C GLY A 340 -34.36 -11.56 -3.21
N ASN A 341 -33.53 -12.55 -2.89
CA ASN A 341 -33.95 -13.87 -2.42
C ASN A 341 -33.67 -14.14 -0.93
N GLY A 342 -32.95 -13.25 -0.26
CA GLY A 342 -32.59 -13.27 1.15
C GLY A 342 -31.68 -14.45 1.53
N VAL A 343 -30.82 -14.85 0.60
CA VAL A 343 -29.81 -15.90 0.78
C VAL A 343 -28.55 -15.39 0.12
N ILE A 344 -27.54 -15.06 0.93
CA ILE A 344 -26.20 -14.68 0.46
C ILE A 344 -25.66 -15.83 -0.40
N ASP A 345 -25.43 -15.55 -1.68
CA ASP A 345 -24.78 -16.45 -2.63
C ASP A 345 -23.45 -15.86 -3.14
N GLU A 346 -22.71 -16.57 -4.00
CA GLU A 346 -21.36 -16.15 -4.45
C GLU A 346 -21.30 -14.79 -5.19
N VAL A 347 -22.43 -14.10 -5.43
CA VAL A 347 -22.46 -12.76 -6.04
C VAL A 347 -23.15 -11.70 -5.18
N ASP A 348 -23.71 -12.10 -4.05
CA ASP A 348 -24.35 -11.21 -3.08
C ASP A 348 -23.28 -10.80 -2.07
N ASP A 349 -23.36 -9.60 -1.50
CA ASP A 349 -22.43 -9.17 -0.46
C ASP A 349 -22.53 -10.10 0.77
N ASN A 350 -21.37 -10.61 1.20
CA ASN A 350 -21.25 -11.48 2.36
C ASN A 350 -21.05 -10.72 3.69
N CYS A 351 -20.98 -9.38 3.66
CA CYS A 351 -20.94 -8.51 4.82
C CYS A 351 -21.71 -7.18 4.62
N TRP A 352 -23.05 -7.24 4.46
CA TRP A 352 -23.99 -6.10 4.22
C TRP A 352 -23.83 -4.79 5.01
N PHE A 353 -23.07 -4.78 6.10
CA PHE A 353 -22.89 -3.58 6.92
C PHE A 353 -21.42 -3.39 7.24
N LEU A 354 -20.50 -3.83 6.39
CA LEU A 354 -19.08 -3.67 6.61
C LEU A 354 -18.28 -3.90 5.32
N ALA A 355 -17.93 -2.77 4.68
CA ALA A 355 -17.27 -2.76 3.39
C ALA A 355 -16.11 -3.75 3.29
N ASN A 356 -16.25 -4.71 2.37
CA ASN A 356 -15.29 -5.75 2.07
C ASN A 356 -15.35 -6.14 0.58
N ALA A 357 -15.01 -5.20 -0.29
CA ALA A 357 -15.13 -5.33 -1.74
C ALA A 357 -14.41 -6.56 -2.36
N ASP A 358 -13.50 -7.20 -1.63
CA ASP A 358 -12.83 -8.43 -2.05
C ASP A 358 -13.65 -9.71 -1.80
N GLN A 359 -14.71 -9.62 -0.98
CA GLN A 359 -15.66 -10.67 -0.65
C GLN A 359 -14.94 -11.93 -0.16
N ALA A 360 -13.90 -11.72 0.65
CA ALA A 360 -13.17 -12.79 1.29
C ALA A 360 -14.13 -13.57 2.22
N ASP A 361 -14.04 -14.90 2.17
CA ASP A 361 -14.90 -15.86 2.89
C ASP A 361 -14.11 -17.18 2.93
N PHE A 362 -13.25 -17.29 3.93
CA PHE A 362 -12.23 -18.31 4.04
C PHE A 362 -12.84 -19.69 4.30
N ASP A 363 -13.83 -19.79 5.20
CA ASP A 363 -14.50 -21.03 5.57
C ASP A 363 -15.67 -21.43 4.65
N ARG A 364 -16.21 -20.47 3.88
CA ARG A 364 -17.34 -20.60 2.96
C ARG A 364 -18.66 -20.91 3.64
N ASP A 365 -18.90 -20.37 4.82
CA ASP A 365 -20.21 -20.44 5.46
C ASP A 365 -21.21 -19.42 4.90
N GLY A 366 -20.69 -18.41 4.19
CA GLY A 366 -21.43 -17.33 3.54
C GLY A 366 -21.46 -16.01 4.31
N GLN A 367 -20.75 -15.90 5.43
CA GLN A 367 -20.40 -14.64 6.08
C GLN A 367 -18.95 -14.30 5.67
N GLY A 368 -18.68 -13.05 5.30
CA GLY A 368 -17.33 -12.68 4.85
C GLY A 368 -16.35 -12.48 6.00
N ASP A 369 -15.05 -12.65 5.72
CA ASP A 369 -13.97 -12.55 6.73
C ASP A 369 -13.98 -11.19 7.48
N ALA A 370 -14.53 -10.14 6.86
CA ALA A 370 -14.63 -8.83 7.51
C ALA A 370 -15.63 -8.84 8.69
N CYS A 371 -16.68 -9.64 8.58
CA CYS A 371 -17.80 -9.65 9.52
C CYS A 371 -18.03 -11.01 10.19
N ASP A 372 -17.33 -12.07 9.77
CA ASP A 372 -17.30 -13.35 10.44
C ASP A 372 -16.49 -13.23 11.74
N PRO A 373 -17.03 -13.69 12.88
CA PRO A 373 -16.26 -13.77 14.12
C PRO A 373 -15.35 -15.01 14.25
N ASP A 374 -15.38 -15.96 13.30
CA ASP A 374 -14.62 -17.23 13.31
C ASP A 374 -14.25 -17.60 11.86
N ASP A 375 -13.35 -16.83 11.24
CA ASP A 375 -13.01 -16.86 9.81
C ASP A 375 -12.63 -18.26 9.25
N ASP A 376 -12.24 -19.22 10.10
CA ASP A 376 -11.85 -20.58 9.70
C ASP A 376 -12.74 -21.73 10.21
N ASP A 377 -13.83 -21.40 10.92
CA ASP A 377 -14.86 -22.30 11.47
C ASP A 377 -14.30 -23.42 12.36
N ASP A 378 -13.16 -23.19 13.02
CA ASP A 378 -12.55 -24.16 13.92
C ASP A 378 -13.23 -24.20 15.31
N GLY A 379 -13.99 -23.15 15.61
CA GLY A 379 -14.75 -22.94 16.83
C GLY A 379 -14.02 -22.18 17.94
N VAL A 380 -12.88 -21.58 17.63
CA VAL A 380 -12.27 -20.45 18.35
C VAL A 380 -12.82 -19.15 17.71
N VAL A 381 -12.54 -17.98 18.26
CA VAL A 381 -13.16 -16.72 17.80
C VAL A 381 -12.00 -15.77 17.55
N ASP A 382 -11.94 -15.13 16.39
CA ASP A 382 -10.76 -14.37 15.94
C ASP A 382 -10.31 -13.33 16.97
N ASP A 383 -11.28 -12.56 17.47
CA ASP A 383 -11.03 -11.58 18.53
C ASP A 383 -12.22 -11.55 19.53
N VAL A 384 -12.01 -12.15 20.70
CA VAL A 384 -13.03 -12.27 21.75
C VAL A 384 -13.39 -10.90 22.36
N ASN A 385 -12.56 -9.88 22.16
CA ASN A 385 -12.72 -8.60 22.84
C ASN A 385 -12.73 -7.35 21.93
N GLY A 386 -12.58 -7.53 20.63
CA GLY A 386 -12.72 -6.51 19.57
C GLY A 386 -11.67 -5.40 19.68
N ASN A 387 -10.44 -5.76 20.07
CA ASN A 387 -9.34 -4.79 20.22
C ASN A 387 -8.25 -4.91 19.14
N GLY A 388 -8.37 -5.89 18.22
CA GLY A 388 -7.45 -6.13 17.11
C GLY A 388 -6.08 -6.65 17.52
N ALA A 389 -5.95 -7.28 18.68
CA ALA A 389 -4.72 -7.93 19.15
C ALA A 389 -5.05 -9.35 19.62
N ILE A 390 -4.21 -10.32 19.25
CA ILE A 390 -4.32 -11.72 19.69
C ILE A 390 -4.09 -11.78 21.22
N ASP A 391 -5.18 -11.79 22.00
CA ASP A 391 -5.20 -11.91 23.45
C ASP A 391 -5.42 -13.37 23.90
N ASP A 392 -5.23 -13.65 25.20
CA ASP A 392 -5.49 -14.97 25.80
C ASP A 392 -6.95 -15.44 25.55
N GLY A 393 -7.15 -16.28 24.54
CA GLY A 393 -8.42 -16.90 24.17
C GLY A 393 -9.01 -16.49 22.82
N ASP A 394 -8.33 -15.58 22.13
CA ASP A 394 -8.52 -15.26 20.71
C ASP A 394 -7.90 -16.38 19.86
N ASP A 395 -8.31 -16.46 18.60
CA ASP A 395 -7.69 -17.37 17.64
C ASP A 395 -6.27 -16.89 17.31
N ASN A 396 -5.26 -17.74 17.45
CA ASN A 396 -3.88 -17.42 17.09
C ASN A 396 -3.53 -17.79 15.64
N CYS A 397 -4.49 -18.29 14.86
CA CYS A 397 -4.44 -18.51 13.42
C CYS A 397 -5.79 -18.25 12.74
N TRP A 398 -6.20 -16.99 12.65
CA TRP A 398 -7.54 -16.56 12.14
C TRP A 398 -7.97 -17.22 10.83
N PHE A 399 -7.04 -17.41 9.90
CA PHE A 399 -7.33 -17.98 8.58
C PHE A 399 -6.84 -19.43 8.45
N LEU A 400 -6.66 -20.18 9.54
CA LEU A 400 -6.20 -21.56 9.42
C LEU A 400 -6.55 -22.41 10.64
N ALA A 401 -7.63 -23.18 10.48
CA ALA A 401 -8.21 -24.00 11.54
C ALA A 401 -7.20 -24.77 12.39
N ASN A 402 -7.00 -24.32 13.62
CA ASN A 402 -6.07 -24.85 14.61
C ASN A 402 -6.70 -24.90 16.02
N ALA A 403 -7.85 -25.56 16.14
CA ALA A 403 -8.65 -25.58 17.37
C ALA A 403 -7.96 -26.03 18.69
N ASP A 404 -6.72 -26.53 18.64
CA ASP A 404 -5.85 -26.74 19.80
C ASP A 404 -5.11 -25.49 20.29
N GLN A 405 -4.92 -24.49 19.43
CA GLN A 405 -4.32 -23.18 19.71
C GLN A 405 -2.93 -23.34 20.32
N ASP A 406 -2.19 -24.31 19.78
CA ASP A 406 -0.79 -24.52 20.14
C ASP A 406 0.04 -23.35 19.58
N ASP A 407 1.03 -22.91 20.36
CA ASP A 407 1.90 -21.75 20.15
C ASP A 407 3.18 -22.02 20.96
N PHE A 408 4.16 -22.60 20.27
CA PHE A 408 5.32 -23.23 20.89
C PHE A 408 6.30 -22.20 21.43
N ASP A 409 6.60 -21.16 20.64
CA ASP A 409 7.58 -20.13 20.93
C ASP A 409 6.98 -18.91 21.68
N ARG A 410 5.65 -18.74 21.62
CA ARG A 410 4.85 -17.71 22.29
C ARG A 410 5.02 -16.33 21.70
N ASP A 411 5.20 -16.23 20.40
CA ASP A 411 5.19 -14.94 19.73
C ASP A 411 3.76 -14.39 19.50
N GLY A 412 2.77 -15.27 19.56
CA GLY A 412 1.35 -14.96 19.40
C GLY A 412 0.71 -15.51 18.13
N HIS A 413 1.48 -16.05 17.18
CA HIS A 413 0.97 -16.87 16.08
C HIS A 413 0.90 -18.33 16.54
N GLY A 414 -0.09 -19.10 16.07
CA GLY A 414 -0.18 -20.51 16.39
C GLY A 414 0.69 -21.38 15.49
N ASP A 415 1.09 -22.55 15.98
CA ASP A 415 1.97 -23.52 15.27
C ASP A 415 1.44 -23.94 13.87
N ALA A 416 0.17 -23.65 13.58
CA ALA A 416 -0.42 -23.97 12.28
C ALA A 416 -0.10 -22.91 11.20
N CYS A 417 0.05 -21.65 11.62
CA CYS A 417 0.19 -20.48 10.74
C CYS A 417 1.47 -19.69 11.01
N ASP A 418 2.26 -20.09 12.00
CA ASP A 418 3.62 -19.63 12.20
C ASP A 418 4.55 -20.32 11.18
N PRO A 419 5.33 -19.56 10.38
CA PRO A 419 6.31 -20.13 9.49
C PRO A 419 7.63 -20.58 10.15
N ASP A 420 7.85 -20.27 11.45
CA ASP A 420 9.03 -20.61 12.25
C ASP A 420 8.62 -20.88 13.71
N ASP A 421 8.00 -22.04 13.94
CA ASP A 421 7.36 -22.49 15.18
C ASP A 421 8.26 -22.41 16.43
N ASP A 422 9.59 -22.35 16.31
CA ASP A 422 10.52 -22.25 17.44
C ASP A 422 11.42 -21.00 17.45
N ASN A 423 11.25 -20.14 16.44
CA ASN A 423 11.82 -18.81 16.28
C ASN A 423 13.36 -18.80 16.28
N ASP A 424 13.96 -19.81 15.65
CA ASP A 424 15.41 -19.93 15.51
C ASP A 424 15.97 -19.25 14.24
N GLY A 425 15.07 -18.82 13.34
CA GLY A 425 15.38 -18.15 12.09
C GLY A 425 15.45 -19.08 10.88
N VAL A 426 15.03 -20.34 11.00
CA VAL A 426 14.83 -21.30 9.92
C VAL A 426 13.34 -21.59 9.79
N VAL A 427 12.81 -21.56 8.57
CA VAL A 427 11.37 -21.76 8.34
C VAL A 427 11.00 -23.24 8.32
N ASP A 428 9.86 -23.61 8.90
CA ASP A 428 9.43 -25.01 9.08
C ASP A 428 9.29 -25.80 7.77
N ASP A 429 8.73 -25.15 6.75
CA ASP A 429 8.46 -25.73 5.43
C ASP A 429 8.58 -24.64 4.36
N ALA A 430 9.81 -24.39 3.91
CA ALA A 430 10.16 -23.32 2.96
C ALA A 430 9.43 -23.44 1.61
N ASN A 431 8.89 -24.62 1.29
CA ASN A 431 8.23 -24.89 0.01
C ASN A 431 6.75 -25.33 0.11
N GLY A 432 6.21 -25.39 1.33
CA GLY A 432 4.80 -25.62 1.64
C GLY A 432 4.28 -27.01 1.23
N ASN A 433 5.12 -28.04 1.22
CA ASN A 433 4.74 -29.38 0.77
C ASN A 433 4.47 -30.40 1.89
N GLY A 434 4.71 -30.02 3.14
CA GLY A 434 4.52 -30.81 4.36
C GLY A 434 5.53 -31.94 4.55
N ALA A 435 6.72 -31.83 3.97
CA ALA A 435 7.85 -32.73 4.19
C ALA A 435 9.11 -31.90 4.42
N ILE A 436 9.94 -32.33 5.38
CA ILE A 436 11.25 -31.72 5.66
C ILE A 436 12.17 -31.94 4.44
N ASP A 437 12.34 -30.90 3.62
CA ASP A 437 13.23 -30.85 2.47
C ASP A 437 14.54 -30.08 2.78
N GLU A 438 15.49 -30.07 1.83
CA GLU A 438 16.73 -29.29 1.98
C GLU A 438 16.43 -27.78 2.09
N GLY A 439 16.57 -27.21 3.29
CA GLY A 439 16.34 -25.80 3.59
C GLY A 439 15.16 -25.52 4.53
N ASP A 440 14.40 -26.56 4.88
CA ASP A 440 13.35 -26.53 5.91
C ASP A 440 13.97 -26.79 7.28
N ASP A 441 13.30 -26.33 8.35
CA ASP A 441 13.70 -26.67 9.72
C ASP A 441 13.53 -28.19 9.95
N ASN A 442 14.61 -28.85 10.33
CA ASN A 442 14.62 -30.28 10.63
C ASN A 442 14.25 -30.59 12.09
N CYS A 443 13.95 -29.56 12.90
CA CYS A 443 13.43 -29.65 14.26
C CYS A 443 12.41 -28.55 14.63
N TRP A 444 11.27 -28.50 13.94
CA TRP A 444 10.16 -27.51 14.08
C TRP A 444 9.77 -27.00 15.48
N PHE A 445 10.08 -27.76 16.54
CA PHE A 445 9.71 -27.38 17.91
C PHE A 445 10.93 -27.29 18.83
N LEU A 446 12.16 -27.20 18.32
CA LEU A 446 13.38 -27.20 19.11
C LEU A 446 14.52 -26.46 18.41
N ALA A 447 14.57 -25.14 18.65
CA ALA A 447 15.52 -24.21 18.05
C ALA A 447 16.93 -24.79 17.86
N ASN A 448 17.31 -24.95 16.60
CA ASN A 448 18.55 -25.50 16.10
C ASN A 448 18.97 -24.85 14.76
N ALA A 449 19.17 -23.53 14.77
CA ALA A 449 19.52 -22.74 13.58
C ALA A 449 20.75 -23.21 12.76
N ASP A 450 21.56 -24.15 13.27
CA ASP A 450 22.63 -24.82 12.53
C ASP A 450 22.15 -25.97 11.64
N GLN A 451 20.95 -26.50 11.89
CA GLN A 451 20.27 -27.52 11.09
C GLN A 451 21.15 -28.77 10.91
N ASP A 452 21.98 -29.06 11.92
CA ASP A 452 22.82 -30.25 11.94
C ASP A 452 21.93 -31.51 11.94
N ASP A 453 22.19 -32.42 11.02
CA ASP A 453 21.50 -33.72 10.82
C ASP A 453 22.59 -34.74 10.43
N PHE A 454 23.10 -35.43 11.45
CA PHE A 454 24.32 -36.22 11.35
C PHE A 454 24.12 -37.49 10.52
N ASP A 455 22.99 -38.19 10.68
CA ASP A 455 22.68 -39.42 9.97
C ASP A 455 21.93 -39.21 8.64
N ARG A 456 21.41 -38.01 8.41
CA ARG A 456 20.67 -37.56 7.22
C ARG A 456 19.34 -38.27 7.04
N ASP A 457 18.65 -38.56 8.13
CA ASP A 457 17.31 -39.12 8.09
C ASP A 457 16.21 -38.05 7.95
N GLY A 458 16.60 -36.77 8.07
CA GLY A 458 15.75 -35.59 7.93
C GLY A 458 15.28 -35.02 9.27
N GLN A 459 15.68 -35.61 10.40
CA GLN A 459 15.46 -35.07 11.73
C GLN A 459 16.79 -34.47 12.25
N GLY A 460 16.78 -33.25 12.78
CA GLY A 460 18.02 -32.63 13.25
C GLY A 460 18.54 -33.21 14.57
N ASP A 461 19.85 -33.13 14.81
CA ASP A 461 20.56 -33.70 15.99
C ASP A 461 19.95 -33.25 17.35
N VAL A 462 19.26 -32.10 17.38
CA VAL A 462 18.65 -31.57 18.61
C VAL A 462 17.35 -32.31 18.97
N CYS A 463 16.65 -32.84 17.96
CA CYS A 463 15.37 -33.52 18.11
C CYS A 463 15.40 -35.00 17.69
N ASP A 464 16.49 -35.46 17.07
CA ASP A 464 16.78 -36.86 16.82
C ASP A 464 17.16 -37.56 18.14
N PRO A 465 16.51 -38.68 18.48
CA PRO A 465 16.90 -39.49 19.64
C PRO A 465 18.09 -40.45 19.40
N ASP A 466 18.61 -40.59 18.18
CA ASP A 466 19.70 -41.52 17.77
C ASP A 466 20.51 -40.92 16.61
N ASP A 467 21.29 -39.87 16.89
CA ASP A 467 21.98 -38.98 15.92
C ASP A 467 22.84 -39.71 14.88
N ASP A 468 23.35 -40.92 15.14
CA ASP A 468 24.17 -41.71 14.21
C ASP A 468 23.53 -43.00 13.68
N ASN A 469 22.28 -43.25 14.09
CA ASN A 469 21.43 -44.37 13.69
C ASN A 469 22.06 -45.75 13.87
N ASP A 470 22.91 -45.93 14.89
CA ASP A 470 23.50 -47.22 15.23
C ASP A 470 22.53 -48.15 15.99
N GLY A 471 21.43 -47.57 16.49
CA GLY A 471 20.38 -48.24 17.25
C GLY A 471 20.54 -48.13 18.77
N VAL A 472 21.42 -47.26 19.25
CA VAL A 472 21.58 -46.84 20.64
C VAL A 472 21.19 -45.36 20.71
N VAL A 473 20.31 -45.02 21.65
CA VAL A 473 19.81 -43.64 21.76
C VAL A 473 20.81 -42.76 22.53
N ASP A 474 20.97 -41.50 22.12
CA ASP A 474 22.01 -40.61 22.64
C ASP A 474 21.88 -40.36 24.14
N ASP A 475 20.65 -40.13 24.60
CA ASP A 475 20.34 -39.93 26.01
C ASP A 475 19.00 -40.59 26.37
N VAL A 476 19.06 -41.77 26.99
CA VAL A 476 17.91 -42.58 27.37
C VAL A 476 17.00 -41.86 28.39
N ASN A 477 17.52 -40.86 29.10
CA ASN A 477 16.82 -40.23 30.22
C ASN A 477 16.75 -38.69 30.21
N GLY A 478 17.25 -38.06 29.15
CA GLY A 478 17.14 -36.63 28.86
C GLY A 478 17.77 -35.74 29.94
N ASN A 479 18.90 -36.17 30.51
CA ASN A 479 19.58 -35.44 31.58
C ASN A 479 20.91 -34.79 31.14
N GLY A 480 21.35 -35.03 29.91
CA GLY A 480 22.56 -34.48 29.30
C GLY A 480 23.87 -35.04 29.88
N ALA A 481 23.84 -36.23 30.47
CA ALA A 481 25.03 -36.93 30.97
C ALA A 481 25.02 -38.37 30.47
N ILE A 482 26.16 -38.85 29.94
CA ILE A 482 26.34 -40.23 29.49
C ILE A 482 26.15 -41.19 30.68
N ASP A 483 24.94 -41.76 30.79
CA ASP A 483 24.51 -42.73 31.78
C ASP A 483 24.61 -44.17 31.24
N GLU A 484 24.44 -45.18 32.12
CA GLU A 484 24.45 -46.59 31.68
C GLU A 484 23.27 -46.88 30.72
N GLY A 485 23.56 -46.92 29.42
CA GLY A 485 22.62 -47.26 28.35
C GLY A 485 22.45 -46.18 27.28
N ASP A 486 23.04 -45.01 27.50
CA ASP A 486 23.19 -43.94 26.52
C ASP A 486 24.29 -44.31 25.52
N ASP A 487 24.24 -43.70 24.33
CA ASP A 487 25.31 -43.85 23.35
C ASP A 487 26.61 -43.20 23.90
N ASN A 488 27.72 -43.93 23.85
CA ASN A 488 29.03 -43.43 24.27
C ASN A 488 29.84 -42.77 23.14
N CYS A 489 29.28 -42.71 21.93
CA CYS A 489 29.75 -42.00 20.74
C CYS A 489 28.59 -41.45 19.89
N TRP A 490 27.87 -40.44 20.37
CA TRP A 490 26.65 -39.84 19.75
C TRP A 490 26.74 -39.56 18.24
N PHE A 491 27.92 -39.18 17.75
CA PHE A 491 28.14 -38.84 16.35
C PHE A 491 29.01 -39.87 15.62
N LEU A 492 29.08 -41.13 16.06
CA LEU A 492 29.87 -42.14 15.36
C LEU A 492 29.42 -43.56 15.67
N ALA A 493 28.64 -44.09 14.73
CA ALA A 493 27.98 -45.37 14.88
C ALA A 493 28.89 -46.49 15.41
N ASN A 494 28.60 -46.93 16.63
CA ASN A 494 29.37 -47.92 17.39
C ASN A 494 28.46 -48.82 18.24
N ALA A 495 27.50 -49.49 17.61
CA ALA A 495 26.46 -50.28 18.28
C ALA A 495 26.92 -51.38 19.29
N ASP A 496 28.22 -51.69 19.37
CA ASP A 496 28.80 -52.55 20.40
C ASP A 496 29.25 -51.83 21.68
N GLN A 497 29.27 -50.49 21.66
CA GLN A 497 29.44 -49.57 22.79
C GLN A 497 30.64 -49.97 23.63
N THR A 498 31.75 -50.27 22.96
CA THR A 498 33.01 -50.62 23.63
C THR A 498 33.62 -49.36 24.25
N ASP A 499 34.19 -49.52 25.44
CA ASP A 499 34.74 -48.47 26.28
C ASP A 499 35.78 -49.14 27.18
N PHE A 500 37.02 -49.17 26.71
CA PHE A 500 38.08 -50.00 27.26
C PHE A 500 38.61 -49.42 28.57
N ASP A 501 38.79 -48.11 28.66
CA ASP A 501 39.29 -47.39 29.82
C ASP A 501 38.20 -47.09 30.89
N ARG A 502 36.93 -47.10 30.47
CA ARG A 502 35.72 -46.86 31.27
C ARG A 502 35.54 -45.44 31.74
N ASP A 503 35.95 -44.47 30.95
CA ASP A 503 35.69 -43.07 31.24
C ASP A 503 34.33 -42.57 30.75
N GLY A 504 33.67 -43.37 29.90
CA GLY A 504 32.34 -43.10 29.35
C GLY A 504 32.35 -42.63 27.89
N GLN A 505 33.52 -42.43 27.28
CA GLN A 505 33.66 -42.25 25.83
C GLN A 505 33.88 -43.62 25.17
N GLY A 506 33.27 -43.88 24.01
CA GLY A 506 33.43 -45.16 23.33
C GLY A 506 34.71 -45.26 22.50
N ASP A 507 35.31 -46.45 22.41
CA ASP A 507 36.57 -46.68 21.68
C ASP A 507 36.53 -46.21 20.20
N ALA A 508 35.33 -46.06 19.62
CA ALA A 508 35.19 -45.58 18.24
C ALA A 508 35.51 -44.08 18.12
N CYS A 509 35.16 -43.31 19.14
CA CYS A 509 35.30 -41.85 19.20
C CYS A 509 36.29 -41.40 20.27
N ASP A 510 36.90 -42.32 21.02
CA ASP A 510 37.97 -42.05 21.98
C ASP A 510 39.32 -41.96 21.26
N PRO A 511 40.04 -40.82 21.36
CA PRO A 511 41.38 -40.71 20.81
C PRO A 511 42.47 -41.44 21.63
N ASP A 512 42.19 -41.95 22.83
CA ASP A 512 43.11 -42.61 23.77
C ASP A 512 42.41 -43.77 24.51
N ASP A 513 42.16 -44.86 23.78
CA ASP A 513 41.32 -46.02 24.17
C ASP A 513 41.66 -46.64 25.54
N ASP A 514 42.87 -46.46 26.06
CA ASP A 514 43.29 -47.01 27.35
C ASP A 514 43.73 -45.97 28.40
N ASN A 515 43.61 -44.69 28.03
CA ASN A 515 43.83 -43.50 28.85
C ASN A 515 45.21 -43.47 29.53
N ASP A 516 46.21 -43.95 28.80
CA ASP A 516 47.60 -43.93 29.24
C ASP A 516 48.34 -42.63 28.91
N GLY A 517 47.68 -41.74 28.14
CA GLY A 517 48.15 -40.44 27.72
C GLY A 517 48.88 -40.44 26.38
N VAL A 518 48.75 -41.51 25.59
CA VAL A 518 49.23 -41.61 24.21
C VAL A 518 48.03 -41.85 23.30
N ASN A 519 47.70 -40.87 22.46
CA ASN A 519 46.63 -41.06 21.49
C ASN A 519 46.90 -42.27 20.56
N ASP A 520 45.84 -42.91 20.11
CA ASP A 520 45.90 -44.07 19.23
C ASP A 520 46.51 -43.75 17.86
N PHE A 521 46.12 -42.62 17.28
CA PHE A 521 46.51 -42.18 15.94
C PHE A 521 46.86 -40.68 15.88
N ASP A 522 47.66 -40.28 14.89
CA ASP A 522 47.87 -38.86 14.55
C ASP A 522 46.84 -38.32 13.54
N ASP A 523 46.82 -37.00 13.30
CA ASP A 523 45.94 -36.32 12.32
C ASP A 523 46.06 -36.87 10.87
N ALA A 524 47.08 -37.68 10.57
CA ALA A 524 47.28 -38.34 9.28
C ALA A 524 46.87 -39.82 9.29
N GLY A 525 46.24 -40.31 10.36
CA GLY A 525 45.76 -41.68 10.54
C GLY A 525 46.87 -42.71 10.78
N ARG A 526 48.03 -42.31 11.30
CA ARG A 526 49.14 -43.23 11.60
C ARG A 526 49.10 -43.64 13.07
N PRO A 527 49.30 -44.94 13.42
CA PRO A 527 49.30 -45.40 14.81
C PRO A 527 50.40 -44.70 15.61
N LEU A 528 50.00 -44.07 16.72
CA LEU A 528 50.85 -43.41 17.69
C LEU A 528 51.02 -44.27 18.95
N ASP A 529 49.96 -44.94 19.39
CA ASP A 529 50.03 -46.00 20.39
C ASP A 529 50.22 -47.37 19.71
N ASN A 530 51.34 -48.02 20.02
CA ASN A 530 51.63 -49.37 19.54
C ASN A 530 50.98 -50.48 20.39
N CYS A 531 50.22 -50.12 21.42
CA CYS A 531 49.37 -50.99 22.23
C CYS A 531 48.02 -50.35 22.62
N GLN A 532 47.26 -49.85 21.63
CA GLN A 532 45.94 -49.20 21.75
C GLN A 532 45.02 -49.58 22.92
N PHE A 533 44.96 -50.87 23.31
CA PHE A 533 44.09 -51.35 24.38
C PHE A 533 44.88 -51.89 25.59
N VAL A 534 46.13 -51.49 25.79
CA VAL A 534 46.98 -51.98 26.89
C VAL A 534 47.94 -50.87 27.33
N PRO A 535 47.69 -50.26 28.51
CA PRO A 535 48.43 -49.07 28.92
C PRO A 535 49.94 -49.29 28.96
N ASN A 536 50.65 -48.59 28.10
CA ASN A 536 52.10 -48.68 27.94
C ASN A 536 52.77 -47.28 27.85
N GLY A 537 52.00 -46.21 27.90
CA GLY A 537 52.38 -44.81 27.99
C GLY A 537 52.76 -44.36 29.41
N PRO A 538 53.15 -43.09 29.57
CA PRO A 538 53.70 -42.56 30.81
C PRO A 538 52.60 -42.27 31.86
N LEU A 539 52.00 -43.31 32.42
CA LEU A 539 51.06 -43.18 33.54
C LEU A 539 51.78 -42.77 34.85
N ASN A 540 51.81 -41.46 35.11
CA ASN A 540 52.22 -40.82 36.37
C ASN A 540 53.73 -40.93 36.74
N PRO A 541 54.41 -39.82 37.15
CA PRO A 541 55.82 -39.80 37.53
C PRO A 541 56.22 -40.62 38.78
N SER A 542 55.31 -41.46 39.33
CA SER A 542 55.51 -42.27 40.53
C SER A 542 55.46 -43.79 40.31
N ALA A 543 55.04 -44.27 39.13
CA ALA A 543 55.08 -45.68 38.77
C ALA A 543 56.43 -46.04 38.11
N PRO A 544 56.97 -47.26 38.28
CA PRO A 544 58.10 -47.71 37.47
C PRO A 544 57.69 -47.69 35.98
N PRO A 545 58.60 -47.37 35.05
CA PRO A 545 58.24 -47.18 33.65
C PRO A 545 57.61 -48.47 33.13
N LEU A 546 56.31 -48.39 32.81
CA LEU A 546 55.74 -49.23 31.76
C LEU A 546 56.36 -48.77 30.45
N ASP A 547 56.32 -49.66 29.48
CA ASP A 547 57.23 -49.83 28.36
C ASP A 547 57.45 -48.60 27.43
N ASN A 548 56.70 -47.51 27.60
CA ASN A 548 56.81 -46.22 26.91
C ASN A 548 56.94 -46.37 25.40
N GLN A 549 55.96 -47.05 24.80
CA GLN A 549 55.87 -47.24 23.35
C GLN A 549 57.11 -47.96 22.78
N LEU A 550 57.76 -48.82 23.58
CA LEU A 550 58.93 -49.58 23.13
C LEU A 550 58.47 -50.79 22.33
N ASP A 551 59.06 -50.94 21.16
CA ASP A 551 58.84 -52.04 20.23
C ASP A 551 60.23 -52.58 19.86
N THR A 552 60.55 -53.74 20.42
CA THR A 552 61.92 -54.28 20.40
C THR A 552 62.25 -54.94 19.05
N ASP A 553 61.30 -55.63 18.43
CA ASP A 553 61.48 -56.33 17.15
C ASP A 553 61.09 -55.48 15.91
N ARG A 554 60.36 -54.38 16.14
CA ARG A 554 59.89 -53.40 15.15
C ARG A 554 58.85 -53.93 14.18
N ASP A 555 58.00 -54.84 14.64
CA ASP A 555 56.88 -55.34 13.85
C ASP A 555 55.63 -54.43 13.90
N GLY A 556 55.63 -53.45 14.81
CA GLY A 556 54.57 -52.47 15.00
C GLY A 556 53.70 -52.70 16.25
N LEU A 557 53.85 -53.81 16.96
CA LEU A 557 53.26 -54.04 18.28
C LEU A 557 54.26 -53.66 19.38
N GLY A 558 53.81 -52.97 20.43
CA GLY A 558 54.68 -52.68 21.58
C GLY A 558 54.89 -53.89 22.48
N ASN A 559 56.00 -53.95 23.22
CA ASN A 559 56.31 -55.09 24.10
C ASN A 559 55.29 -55.33 25.24
N ALA A 560 54.38 -54.37 25.47
CA ALA A 560 53.29 -54.50 26.43
C ALA A 560 52.15 -55.40 25.93
N CYS A 561 51.97 -55.47 24.60
CA CYS A 561 50.90 -56.20 23.93
C CYS A 561 51.42 -57.22 22.90
N ASP A 562 52.73 -57.25 22.65
CA ASP A 562 53.41 -58.24 21.84
C ASP A 562 53.63 -59.55 22.64
N PRO A 563 53.21 -60.72 22.14
CA PRO A 563 53.54 -62.00 22.75
C PRO A 563 54.99 -62.46 22.55
N ASP A 564 55.79 -61.87 21.65
CA ASP A 564 57.18 -62.26 21.30
C ASP A 564 58.04 -60.99 21.09
N ASP A 565 58.36 -60.29 22.18
CA ASP A 565 58.97 -58.94 22.20
C ASP A 565 60.16 -58.75 21.25
N ASP A 566 61.02 -59.77 21.07
CA ASP A 566 62.23 -59.66 20.24
C ASP A 566 62.15 -60.37 18.89
N GLY A 567 61.01 -61.00 18.58
CA GLY A 567 60.71 -61.62 17.29
C GLY A 567 61.60 -62.82 16.96
N ASP A 568 62.12 -63.52 17.97
CA ASP A 568 62.98 -64.70 17.77
C ASP A 568 62.21 -66.00 17.48
N GLY A 569 60.88 -65.94 17.64
CA GLY A 569 59.94 -67.03 17.43
C GLY A 569 59.62 -67.84 18.69
N ILE A 570 59.92 -67.31 19.87
CA ILE A 570 59.61 -67.89 21.18
C ILE A 570 58.78 -66.88 21.97
N ASP A 571 57.48 -67.16 22.15
CA ASP A 571 56.62 -66.33 23.00
C ASP A 571 57.26 -66.06 24.38
N ASP A 572 57.12 -64.84 24.91
CA ASP A 572 57.71 -64.40 26.17
C ASP A 572 57.37 -65.32 27.36
N VAL A 573 56.10 -65.74 27.40
CA VAL A 573 55.51 -66.52 28.49
C VAL A 573 54.58 -67.61 27.96
N ASP A 574 54.41 -68.67 28.72
CA ASP A 574 53.43 -69.71 28.41
C ASP A 574 52.00 -69.26 28.74
N ALA A 575 51.01 -70.09 28.40
CA ALA A 575 49.60 -69.84 28.70
C ALA A 575 49.26 -69.73 30.21
N ASN A 576 50.22 -69.95 31.12
CA ASN A 576 50.08 -69.76 32.56
C ASN A 576 50.87 -68.55 33.08
N GLY A 577 51.54 -67.80 32.19
CA GLY A 577 52.37 -66.64 32.53
C GLY A 577 53.77 -66.99 33.04
N GLU A 578 54.27 -68.21 32.80
CA GLU A 578 55.64 -68.60 33.17
C GLU A 578 56.61 -68.26 32.02
N PRO A 579 57.80 -67.67 32.28
CA PRO A 579 58.75 -67.26 31.25
C PRO A 579 59.17 -68.43 30.34
N LEU A 580 59.02 -68.24 29.04
CA LEU A 580 59.43 -69.19 27.99
C LEU A 580 60.69 -68.72 27.28
N ASP A 581 60.81 -67.41 27.05
CA ASP A 581 62.03 -66.80 26.53
C ASP A 581 62.95 -66.34 27.68
N ASN A 582 64.15 -66.91 27.75
CA ASN A 582 65.17 -66.55 28.72
C ASN A 582 66.00 -65.32 28.32
N CYS A 583 65.73 -64.70 27.17
CA CYS A 583 66.24 -63.39 26.76
C CYS A 583 65.20 -62.50 26.04
N ARG A 584 63.99 -62.36 26.58
CA ARG A 584 62.85 -61.52 26.11
C ARG A 584 63.12 -60.33 25.18
N LEU A 585 64.19 -59.56 25.37
CA LEU A 585 64.49 -58.35 24.60
C LEU A 585 65.68 -58.51 23.62
N ARG A 586 66.17 -59.73 23.39
CA ARG A 586 67.41 -60.04 22.68
C ARG A 586 67.34 -61.41 22.02
N VAL A 587 67.06 -61.37 20.71
CA VAL A 587 66.95 -62.51 19.82
C VAL A 587 67.90 -63.65 20.16
N ASN A 588 67.38 -64.74 20.72
CA ASN A 588 68.14 -65.92 21.07
C ASN A 588 67.35 -67.24 20.85
N PRO A 589 67.02 -67.61 19.59
CA PRO A 589 66.11 -68.74 19.28
C PRO A 589 66.55 -70.12 19.79
N LEU A 590 67.79 -70.23 20.29
CA LEU A 590 68.37 -71.45 20.84
C LEU A 590 68.19 -71.59 22.35
N GLN A 591 67.78 -70.54 23.06
CA GLN A 591 67.48 -70.55 24.51
C GLN A 591 68.61 -71.23 25.32
N ALA A 592 69.85 -70.89 24.97
CA ALA A 592 71.04 -71.43 25.64
C ALA A 592 71.22 -70.75 27.00
N ASP A 593 71.56 -71.53 28.02
CA ASP A 593 71.74 -71.09 29.41
C ASP A 593 72.86 -71.97 30.01
N THR A 594 74.08 -71.44 30.01
CA THR A 594 75.30 -72.19 30.29
C THR A 594 75.51 -72.43 31.79
N ASP A 595 75.14 -71.48 32.65
CA ASP A 595 75.29 -71.58 34.10
C ASP A 595 74.03 -72.12 34.82
N GLY A 596 72.88 -72.11 34.12
CA GLY A 596 71.60 -72.64 34.57
C GLY A 596 70.81 -71.69 35.47
N ASP A 597 71.08 -70.38 35.43
CA ASP A 597 70.42 -69.38 36.27
C ASP A 597 69.09 -68.84 35.68
N SER A 598 68.71 -69.35 34.50
CA SER A 598 67.51 -68.98 33.73
C SER A 598 67.58 -67.62 33.02
N ILE A 599 68.76 -67.01 32.93
CA ILE A 599 69.06 -65.93 31.97
C ILE A 599 69.80 -66.56 30.79
N GLY A 600 69.40 -66.24 29.56
CA GLY A 600 70.04 -66.84 28.40
C GLY A 600 71.43 -66.27 28.11
N ASP A 601 72.31 -67.09 27.55
CA ASP A 601 73.71 -66.77 27.23
C ASP A 601 73.90 -65.44 26.45
N GLU A 602 72.90 -65.02 25.65
CA GLU A 602 72.95 -63.82 24.79
C GLU A 602 72.62 -62.52 25.56
N CYS A 603 71.85 -62.62 26.65
CA CYS A 603 71.46 -61.50 27.51
C CYS A 603 72.12 -61.58 28.90
N ASP A 604 72.79 -62.67 29.21
CA ASP A 604 73.64 -62.81 30.38
C ASP A 604 74.99 -62.10 30.17
N ARG A 605 75.39 -61.34 31.20
CA ARG A 605 76.69 -60.65 31.21
C ARG A 605 77.82 -61.55 31.66
N ASP A 606 77.55 -62.66 32.34
CA ASP A 606 78.54 -63.59 32.91
C ASP A 606 78.01 -65.02 32.74
N ALA A 607 78.03 -65.51 31.49
CA ALA A 607 77.23 -66.69 31.09
C ALA A 607 77.73 -68.02 31.68
N ASP A 608 78.89 -68.04 32.35
CA ASP A 608 79.36 -69.20 33.12
C ASP A 608 79.52 -68.93 34.63
N ASN A 609 79.17 -67.71 35.07
CA ASN A 609 79.09 -67.26 36.46
C ASN A 609 80.40 -67.41 37.24
N ASP A 610 81.52 -67.18 36.55
CA ASP A 610 82.86 -67.21 37.15
C ASP A 610 83.25 -65.87 37.80
N GLY A 611 82.49 -64.80 37.51
CA GLY A 611 82.69 -63.46 38.02
C GLY A 611 83.39 -62.51 37.05
N ILE A 612 83.65 -62.91 35.80
CA ILE A 612 84.15 -62.05 34.72
C ILE A 612 83.04 -61.83 33.69
N ASP A 613 82.83 -60.57 33.31
CA ASP A 613 81.90 -60.23 32.23
C ASP A 613 82.35 -60.85 30.88
N ASN A 614 81.42 -61.40 30.12
CA ASN A 614 81.61 -62.05 28.83
C ASN A 614 82.47 -61.20 27.85
N GLN A 615 82.32 -59.87 27.86
CA GLN A 615 83.16 -58.98 27.02
C GLN A 615 84.61 -58.88 27.52
N LEU A 616 84.82 -58.92 28.83
CA LEU A 616 86.15 -58.92 29.42
C LEU A 616 86.87 -60.24 29.10
N GLU A 617 86.17 -61.36 29.13
CA GLU A 617 86.73 -62.68 28.80
C GLU A 617 87.20 -62.79 27.34
N ILE A 618 86.39 -62.30 26.40
CA ILE A 618 86.79 -62.19 24.97
C ILE A 618 88.07 -61.34 24.84
N SER A 619 88.18 -60.26 25.64
CA SER A 619 89.34 -59.38 25.62
C SER A 619 90.57 -59.97 26.30
N TRP A 620 90.38 -60.91 27.24
CA TRP A 620 91.43 -61.56 28.03
C TRP A 620 91.78 -62.96 27.53
N THR A 621 91.14 -63.41 26.45
CA THR A 621 91.33 -64.72 25.80
C THR A 621 90.96 -65.93 26.67
N THR A 622 90.08 -65.73 27.65
CA THR A 622 89.37 -66.80 28.40
C THR A 622 88.04 -67.10 27.71
N SER A 623 87.23 -68.03 28.24
CA SER A 623 86.03 -68.54 27.56
C SER A 623 84.75 -68.06 28.24
N PRO A 624 83.92 -67.21 27.59
CA PRO A 624 82.59 -66.73 28.06
C PRO A 624 81.55 -67.78 28.49
N PHE A 625 81.88 -69.06 28.39
CA PHE A 625 80.94 -70.17 28.55
C PHE A 625 81.61 -71.36 29.27
N ASN A 626 82.78 -71.13 29.89
CA ASN A 626 83.51 -72.15 30.65
C ASN A 626 84.44 -71.51 31.69
N ALA A 627 83.98 -71.51 32.95
CA ALA A 627 84.59 -70.90 34.14
C ALA A 627 86.01 -71.40 34.53
N ASP A 628 86.62 -72.31 33.77
CA ASP A 628 87.98 -72.84 33.96
C ASP A 628 88.57 -73.18 32.58
N HIS A 629 89.08 -72.16 31.88
CA HIS A 629 89.54 -72.27 30.49
C HIS A 629 90.66 -73.31 30.29
N ASP A 630 91.55 -73.51 31.27
CA ASP A 630 92.72 -74.38 31.13
C ASP A 630 92.61 -75.73 31.88
N GLY A 631 91.58 -75.88 32.73
CA GLY A 631 91.17 -77.11 33.39
C GLY A 631 92.00 -77.47 34.61
N ASP A 632 92.66 -76.50 35.25
CA ASP A 632 93.56 -76.72 36.37
C ASP A 632 92.90 -76.61 37.76
N THR A 633 91.59 -76.33 37.79
CA THR A 633 90.71 -76.18 38.97
C THR A 633 90.71 -74.81 39.66
N ILE A 634 91.36 -73.80 39.07
CA ILE A 634 91.28 -72.40 39.49
C ILE A 634 90.44 -71.62 38.47
N PRO A 635 89.40 -70.87 38.87
CA PRO A 635 88.60 -70.09 37.93
C PRO A 635 89.39 -68.96 37.26
N ASP A 636 89.04 -68.63 36.03
CA ASP A 636 89.70 -67.59 35.23
C ASP A 636 89.70 -66.22 35.96
N ALA A 637 88.62 -65.91 36.69
CA ALA A 637 88.50 -64.74 37.58
C ALA A 637 89.64 -64.55 38.59
N VAL A 638 90.35 -65.62 38.94
CA VAL A 638 91.46 -65.61 39.91
C VAL A 638 92.83 -65.51 39.23
N GLU A 639 92.95 -65.94 37.97
CA GLU A 639 94.24 -66.08 37.28
C GLU A 639 94.59 -64.89 36.36
N VAL A 640 93.60 -64.08 35.97
CA VAL A 640 93.78 -63.00 34.98
C VAL A 640 94.12 -61.65 35.62
N CYS A 641 95.19 -61.01 35.13
CA CYS A 641 95.53 -59.61 35.45
C CYS A 641 95.08 -58.67 34.32
N PRO A 642 94.72 -57.40 34.62
CA PRO A 642 94.25 -56.46 33.60
C PRO A 642 95.38 -56.24 32.58
N ASN A 643 95.06 -56.51 31.31
CA ASN A 643 95.91 -56.56 30.10
C ASN A 643 96.24 -57.96 29.53
N GLY A 644 95.52 -59.02 29.93
CA GLY A 644 95.46 -60.28 29.16
C GLY A 644 96.77 -61.05 29.07
N VAL A 645 97.57 -61.07 30.16
CA VAL A 645 98.78 -61.89 30.26
C VAL A 645 98.63 -62.87 31.42
N ILE A 646 98.62 -64.17 31.12
CA ILE A 646 98.65 -65.25 32.12
C ILE A 646 99.96 -65.13 32.91
N CYS A 647 99.85 -64.78 34.20
CA CYS A 647 101.00 -64.63 35.09
C CYS A 647 101.23 -65.91 35.88
N THR A 648 102.35 -66.61 35.66
CA THR A 648 102.71 -67.74 36.53
C THR A 648 103.12 -67.23 37.90
N ALA A 649 102.27 -67.36 38.91
CA ALA A 649 102.67 -67.22 40.30
C ALA A 649 103.61 -68.39 40.70
N TRP A 650 104.68 -68.13 41.45
CA TRP A 650 105.53 -69.16 42.04
C TRP A 650 105.63 -68.97 43.56
N ASP A 651 105.32 -70.03 44.28
CA ASP A 651 105.47 -70.21 45.74
C ASP A 651 106.76 -71.03 45.99
N ASP A 652 107.76 -70.46 46.68
CA ASP A 652 108.92 -71.19 47.18
C ASP A 652 109.14 -70.88 48.67
N ASP A 653 108.24 -71.39 49.50
CA ASP A 653 108.61 -71.69 50.87
C ASP A 653 108.29 -73.11 51.32
N THR A 654 109.33 -73.71 51.88
CA THR A 654 109.41 -75.03 52.53
C THR A 654 108.50 -75.19 53.78
N SER A 655 107.32 -74.58 53.81
CA SER A 655 106.39 -74.57 54.96
C SER A 655 105.09 -75.34 54.75
N GLY A 656 104.80 -75.97 53.62
CA GLY A 656 103.77 -77.02 53.53
C GLY A 656 102.34 -76.65 53.98
N ALA A 657 101.94 -75.38 53.85
CA ALA A 657 100.57 -74.91 53.96
C ALA A 657 100.39 -73.70 53.02
N PRO A 658 99.44 -73.69 52.08
CA PRO A 658 99.12 -72.50 51.30
C PRO A 658 98.32 -71.52 52.17
N ASP A 659 98.81 -70.29 52.36
CA ASP A 659 98.10 -69.18 53.02
C ASP A 659 97.79 -68.00 52.07
N GLY A 660 97.94 -68.19 50.74
CA GLY A 660 97.24 -67.41 49.73
C GLY A 660 97.75 -65.96 49.50
N ILE A 661 99.01 -65.65 49.80
CA ILE A 661 99.61 -64.33 49.49
C ILE A 661 100.86 -64.52 48.62
N VAL A 662 100.95 -63.80 47.50
CA VAL A 662 102.07 -63.87 46.53
C VAL A 662 103.11 -62.77 46.83
N ASP A 663 104.37 -63.15 47.10
CA ASP A 663 105.45 -62.27 47.59
C ASP A 663 106.22 -61.45 46.50
N GLY A 664 105.66 -61.27 45.30
CA GLY A 664 106.20 -60.31 44.32
C GLY A 664 105.74 -60.47 42.86
N LEU A 665 105.49 -59.34 42.18
CA LEU A 665 104.99 -59.27 40.79
C LEU A 665 105.96 -58.48 39.88
N SER A 666 106.22 -58.98 38.66
CA SER A 666 107.02 -58.28 37.63
C SER A 666 106.10 -57.62 36.58
N ILE A 667 106.19 -56.31 36.35
CA ILE A 667 105.36 -55.57 35.37
C ILE A 667 106.17 -55.18 34.11
N CYS A 668 105.63 -55.51 32.93
CA CYS A 668 106.11 -55.07 31.62
C CYS A 668 105.12 -54.05 31.02
N VAL A 669 105.60 -52.91 30.51
CA VAL A 669 104.77 -51.94 29.77
C VAL A 669 105.26 -51.85 28.32
N ALA A 670 104.34 -51.95 27.34
CA ALA A 670 104.63 -51.84 25.90
C ALA A 670 103.74 -50.76 25.24
N GLY A 671 104.36 -49.85 24.50
CA GLY A 671 103.72 -48.97 23.51
C GLY A 671 104.26 -49.26 22.10
N PRO A 672 103.68 -48.70 21.02
CA PRO A 672 103.96 -49.10 19.65
C PRO A 672 105.38 -48.66 19.21
N GLY A 673 106.35 -49.54 19.46
CA GLY A 673 107.77 -49.36 19.11
C GLY A 673 108.75 -49.58 20.27
N ALA A 674 108.86 -50.84 20.73
CA ALA A 674 109.81 -51.39 21.72
C ALA A 674 109.52 -51.14 23.22
N SER A 675 109.24 -52.23 23.95
CA SER A 675 108.99 -52.31 25.40
C SER A 675 110.26 -52.11 26.25
N ARG A 676 110.14 -51.41 27.38
CA ARG A 676 111.16 -51.32 28.45
C ARG A 676 110.50 -51.64 29.79
N CYS A 677 111.16 -52.48 30.60
CA CYS A 677 110.67 -52.87 31.94
C CYS A 677 111.06 -51.84 33.01
N TYR A 678 110.18 -51.63 34.00
CA TYR A 678 110.42 -50.81 35.20
C TYR A 678 110.27 -51.68 36.46
N ILE A 679 111.00 -51.34 37.53
CA ILE A 679 110.85 -51.95 38.87
C ILE A 679 110.21 -50.91 39.77
N ALA A 680 109.09 -51.24 40.40
CA ALA A 680 108.53 -50.49 41.51
C ALA A 680 108.81 -51.23 42.83
N VAL A 681 109.23 -50.49 43.87
CA VAL A 681 109.36 -51.00 45.24
C VAL A 681 108.49 -50.11 46.11
N ALA A 682 107.47 -50.69 46.74
CA ALA A 682 106.70 -50.03 47.78
C ALA A 682 107.52 -49.99 49.07
N VAL A 683 107.52 -48.85 49.76
CA VAL A 683 108.07 -48.72 51.12
C VAL A 683 106.92 -48.26 52.01
N ASP A 684 106.70 -49.00 53.09
CA ASP A 684 105.87 -48.64 54.22
C ASP A 684 106.81 -47.99 55.26
N THR A 685 106.60 -46.70 55.54
CA THR A 685 107.54 -45.93 56.38
C THR A 685 107.15 -45.93 57.85
N ASP A 686 105.94 -46.36 58.20
CA ASP A 686 105.43 -46.40 59.58
C ASP A 686 104.96 -47.79 60.07
N ASP A 687 105.22 -48.85 59.27
CA ASP A 687 105.04 -50.27 59.60
C ASP A 687 103.57 -50.60 59.96
N ASP A 688 102.61 -49.89 59.37
CA ASP A 688 101.18 -50.12 59.56
C ASP A 688 100.57 -51.11 58.54
N GLY A 689 101.37 -51.54 57.57
CA GLY A 689 100.98 -52.47 56.52
C GLY A 689 100.47 -51.79 55.24
N LEU A 690 100.55 -50.46 55.12
CA LEU A 690 100.16 -49.70 53.94
C LEU A 690 101.33 -48.83 53.42
N SER A 691 101.48 -48.72 52.09
CA SER A 691 102.61 -47.96 51.51
C SER A 691 102.30 -46.46 51.38
N ASP A 692 103.14 -45.63 51.99
CA ASP A 692 102.96 -44.16 52.07
C ASP A 692 103.18 -43.39 50.75
N SER A 693 103.72 -44.01 49.69
CA SER A 693 103.73 -43.45 48.32
C SER A 693 104.53 -44.30 47.34
N LEU A 694 104.00 -44.43 46.11
CA LEU A 694 104.68 -45.01 44.96
C LEU A 694 105.55 -43.95 44.26
N LYS A 695 106.85 -44.21 44.11
CA LYS A 695 107.75 -43.42 43.23
C LYS A 695 108.13 -44.23 42.00
N VAL A 696 107.86 -43.71 40.82
CA VAL A 696 108.37 -44.22 39.55
C VAL A 696 109.44 -43.26 39.02
N CYS A 697 110.66 -43.76 38.81
CA CYS A 697 111.74 -43.03 38.14
C CYS A 697 112.15 -43.82 36.88
N ALA A 698 112.26 -43.14 35.73
CA ALA A 698 112.94 -43.69 34.57
C ALA A 698 114.48 -43.54 34.70
N GLU A 699 115.24 -44.53 34.24
CA GLU A 699 116.70 -44.42 34.17
C GLU A 699 117.11 -43.31 33.18
N GLY A 700 117.63 -42.18 33.71
CA GLY A 700 118.71 -41.45 33.04
C GLY A 700 118.55 -39.99 32.61
N ASP A 701 117.47 -39.25 32.89
CA ASP A 701 117.44 -37.81 32.55
C ASP A 701 116.78 -36.90 33.60
N THR A 702 117.40 -35.73 33.81
CA THR A 702 117.13 -34.76 34.89
C THR A 702 116.61 -33.43 34.32
N SER A 703 115.30 -33.29 34.14
CA SER A 703 114.64 -31.97 34.07
C SER A 703 113.15 -32.10 34.39
N CYS A 704 112.77 -31.77 35.63
CA CYS A 704 111.38 -31.65 36.07
C CYS A 704 110.88 -30.23 35.80
N PHE A 705 109.67 -30.05 35.25
CA PHE A 705 108.93 -28.80 35.39
C PHE A 705 107.45 -29.04 35.76
N ARG A 706 106.93 -28.08 36.52
CA ARG A 706 105.71 -28.04 37.35
C ARG A 706 104.60 -27.14 36.72
N PRO A 707 103.35 -27.12 37.23
CA PRO A 707 102.11 -26.95 36.45
C PRO A 707 101.52 -25.52 36.43
N SER A 708 100.57 -25.25 35.51
CA SER A 708 99.61 -24.14 35.59
C SER A 708 98.23 -24.64 36.04
N VAL A 709 97.48 -23.74 36.66
CA VAL A 709 96.39 -23.93 37.62
C VAL A 709 95.07 -23.43 37.01
N ASP A 710 93.99 -24.14 37.32
CA ASP A 710 92.56 -23.80 37.15
C ASP A 710 92.23 -22.43 37.79
N THR A 711 91.78 -21.47 36.99
CA THR A 711 91.68 -20.05 37.39
C THR A 711 90.33 -19.69 38.01
N ASP A 712 89.28 -20.50 37.85
CA ASP A 712 87.93 -20.26 38.37
C ASP A 712 87.45 -21.34 39.35
N GLY A 713 88.21 -22.42 39.53
CA GLY A 713 88.05 -23.41 40.60
C GLY A 713 87.03 -24.50 40.30
N ASP A 714 86.83 -24.82 39.02
CA ASP A 714 85.87 -25.82 38.55
C ASP A 714 86.48 -27.21 38.25
N GLY A 715 87.80 -27.34 38.37
CA GLY A 715 88.51 -28.61 38.18
C GLY A 715 88.95 -28.92 36.75
N VAL A 716 88.85 -27.98 35.80
CA VAL A 716 89.33 -28.14 34.40
C VAL A 716 90.31 -27.01 34.03
N ALA A 717 91.18 -27.22 33.02
CA ALA A 717 92.24 -26.27 32.63
C ALA A 717 91.96 -25.56 31.30
N ASP A 718 92.09 -24.23 31.26
CA ASP A 718 91.79 -23.35 30.11
C ASP A 718 92.68 -23.54 28.86
N ALA A 719 92.10 -23.58 27.65
CA ALA A 719 92.82 -23.54 26.37
C ALA A 719 92.23 -22.53 25.34
N VAL A 720 93.14 -21.90 24.57
CA VAL A 720 92.99 -20.64 23.79
C VAL A 720 92.80 -20.86 22.27
N ALA A 721 92.08 -19.92 21.63
CA ALA A 721 91.68 -19.79 20.21
C ALA A 721 92.78 -19.45 19.16
N VAL A 722 92.49 -19.65 17.86
CA VAL A 722 93.16 -19.00 16.70
C VAL A 722 92.20 -18.72 15.53
N CYS A 723 92.12 -17.47 15.05
CA CYS A 723 91.36 -17.00 13.86
C CYS A 723 92.25 -16.67 12.64
N GLY A 724 91.64 -16.51 11.44
CA GLY A 724 92.26 -15.84 10.28
C GLY A 724 91.32 -15.44 9.13
N ALA A 725 90.95 -14.14 9.07
CA ALA A 725 90.72 -13.18 7.94
C ALA A 725 90.14 -13.68 6.57
N SER A 726 89.23 -13.01 5.86
CA SER A 726 88.91 -11.56 5.69
C SER A 726 87.65 -11.35 4.80
N ASP A 727 86.59 -10.69 5.29
CA ASP A 727 86.04 -9.37 4.85
C ASP A 727 84.67 -9.10 5.52
N CYS A 728 84.56 -7.90 6.12
CA CYS A 728 83.56 -7.43 7.10
C CYS A 728 82.25 -6.92 6.45
N HIS A 729 81.06 -6.98 7.07
CA HIS A 729 80.56 -6.30 8.29
C HIS A 729 79.41 -7.14 8.92
N GLU A 730 79.43 -7.54 10.21
CA GLU A 730 79.06 -6.82 11.46
C GLU A 730 77.53 -6.50 11.57
N LEU A 731 76.72 -6.95 12.56
CA LEU A 731 76.90 -7.61 13.88
C LEU A 731 75.61 -8.38 14.27
N THR A 732 75.75 -9.56 14.88
CA THR A 732 74.73 -10.32 15.65
C THR A 732 74.90 -10.01 17.16
N PRO A 733 73.97 -10.32 18.11
CA PRO A 733 73.63 -11.71 18.51
C PRO A 733 72.20 -11.97 19.08
N ILE A 734 71.72 -13.22 18.98
CA ILE A 734 71.36 -14.09 20.12
C ILE A 734 71.26 -15.54 19.59
N ASP A 735 71.55 -16.44 20.52
CA ASP A 735 72.03 -17.81 20.42
C ASP A 735 71.06 -18.84 19.82
N THR A 736 71.69 -19.91 19.34
CA THR A 736 71.19 -21.18 18.83
C THR A 736 71.38 -22.27 19.87
N ASP A 737 70.33 -23.01 20.14
CA ASP A 737 70.26 -24.48 20.15
C ASP A 737 68.77 -24.81 19.91
N ASP A 738 68.35 -25.84 19.19
CA ASP A 738 68.87 -27.19 19.12
C ASP A 738 68.29 -27.87 17.85
N ASP A 739 69.19 -28.34 17.00
CA ASP A 739 69.16 -29.56 16.20
C ASP A 739 67.81 -30.17 15.73
N SER A 740 67.45 -29.95 14.45
CA SER A 740 67.12 -31.02 13.48
C SER A 740 66.58 -30.47 12.15
N SER A 741 67.47 -30.30 11.15
CA SER A 741 67.25 -30.76 9.77
C SER A 741 68.33 -30.24 8.80
N PRO A 742 68.95 -31.12 7.98
CA PRO A 742 69.97 -30.73 7.02
C PRO A 742 69.38 -30.10 5.75
N VAL A 743 69.93 -28.95 5.36
CA VAL A 743 69.74 -28.33 4.04
C VAL A 743 70.37 -29.22 2.97
N THR A 744 69.54 -29.73 2.05
CA THR A 744 69.97 -30.43 0.84
C THR A 744 70.12 -29.47 -0.34
N ILE A 745 71.30 -29.45 -0.96
CA ILE A 745 71.43 -29.29 -2.41
C ILE A 745 71.84 -30.65 -2.95
N THR A 746 71.04 -31.24 -3.85
CA THR A 746 71.46 -31.84 -5.14
C THR A 746 70.28 -32.60 -5.75
N GLN A 747 70.00 -32.33 -7.03
CA GLN A 747 69.30 -33.19 -8.01
C GLN A 747 67.88 -33.69 -7.66
N CYS A 748 66.90 -33.13 -8.37
CA CYS A 748 65.75 -33.95 -8.76
C CYS A 748 66.21 -34.97 -9.81
N SER A 749 66.26 -36.23 -9.39
CA SER A 749 65.99 -37.40 -10.23
C SER A 749 64.59 -37.89 -9.84
N GLY A 750 63.58 -37.54 -10.61
CA GLY A 750 62.16 -37.89 -10.42
C GLY A 750 61.32 -37.26 -11.55
N PRO A 751 60.27 -37.92 -12.05
CA PRO A 751 60.11 -38.21 -13.47
C PRO A 751 59.74 -36.97 -14.30
N CYS A 752 60.40 -36.85 -15.46
CA CYS A 752 59.78 -36.22 -16.61
C CYS A 752 58.53 -37.02 -16.97
N TYR A 753 57.34 -36.54 -16.60
CA TYR A 753 56.17 -36.87 -17.39
C TYR A 753 56.30 -36.06 -18.67
N PHE A 754 56.73 -36.73 -19.73
CA PHE A 754 56.18 -36.41 -21.03
C PHE A 754 54.68 -36.62 -20.89
N SER A 755 53.90 -35.56 -20.71
CA SER A 755 52.52 -35.64 -21.18
C SER A 755 52.64 -35.94 -22.67
N THR A 756 51.94 -36.99 -23.09
CA THR A 756 51.56 -37.07 -24.49
C THR A 756 50.95 -35.72 -24.86
N PRO A 757 51.37 -35.08 -25.95
CA PRO A 757 50.74 -33.83 -26.35
C PRO A 757 49.24 -34.10 -26.47
N VAL A 758 48.47 -33.33 -25.70
CA VAL A 758 47.01 -33.40 -25.62
C VAL A 758 46.47 -32.62 -26.82
N ASP A 759 45.35 -33.12 -27.33
CA ASP A 759 44.66 -32.76 -28.55
C ASP A 759 43.20 -32.83 -28.10
N THR A 760 42.76 -31.74 -27.46
CA THR A 760 41.57 -31.69 -26.59
C THR A 760 40.30 -31.84 -27.43
N ASP A 761 40.25 -31.20 -28.60
CA ASP A 761 39.19 -31.33 -29.60
C ASP A 761 39.35 -32.54 -30.56
N GLY A 762 40.55 -33.13 -30.64
CA GLY A 762 40.84 -34.31 -31.44
C GLY A 762 41.03 -34.04 -32.94
N ASP A 763 41.34 -32.82 -33.35
CA ASP A 763 41.54 -32.44 -34.75
C ASP A 763 42.90 -32.91 -35.33
N GLY A 764 43.84 -33.24 -34.44
CA GLY A 764 45.15 -33.80 -34.76
C GLY A 764 46.31 -32.80 -34.81
N ASP A 765 46.09 -31.52 -34.52
CA ASP A 765 47.12 -30.66 -33.94
C ASP A 765 47.15 -30.87 -32.41
N TYR A 766 47.84 -30.03 -31.64
CA TYR A 766 48.00 -30.30 -30.20
C TYR A 766 47.91 -28.98 -29.48
N ASP A 767 47.16 -28.91 -28.38
CA ASP A 767 46.69 -27.68 -27.73
C ASP A 767 47.73 -26.54 -27.74
N ALA A 768 48.99 -26.81 -27.33
CA ALA A 768 50.08 -25.82 -27.34
C ALA A 768 50.49 -25.25 -28.73
N ARG A 769 49.84 -25.66 -29.82
CA ARG A 769 50.03 -25.23 -31.21
C ARG A 769 48.70 -25.07 -31.95
N ASP A 770 47.59 -25.41 -31.32
CA ASP A 770 46.26 -25.09 -31.82
C ASP A 770 45.95 -23.61 -31.57
N PRO A 771 45.20 -22.93 -32.46
CA PRO A 771 44.67 -21.61 -32.16
C PRO A 771 43.34 -21.62 -31.38
N ASP A 772 42.66 -22.77 -31.32
CA ASP A 772 41.32 -23.03 -30.75
C ASP A 772 41.32 -24.51 -30.32
N SER A 773 41.78 -24.77 -29.08
CA SER A 773 42.20 -26.10 -28.64
C SER A 773 41.04 -27.05 -28.26
N ASP A 774 39.87 -26.53 -27.93
CA ASP A 774 38.65 -27.28 -27.55
C ASP A 774 37.53 -27.19 -28.61
N ALA A 775 37.74 -26.43 -29.68
CA ALA A 775 36.90 -26.32 -30.87
C ALA A 775 35.52 -25.68 -30.65
N ASP A 776 35.44 -24.78 -29.69
CA ASP A 776 34.26 -23.97 -29.38
C ASP A 776 34.09 -22.77 -30.36
N HIS A 777 35.15 -22.44 -31.12
CA HIS A 777 35.28 -21.30 -32.07
C HIS A 777 35.69 -19.95 -31.44
N VAL A 778 36.21 -19.96 -30.22
CA VAL A 778 36.94 -18.86 -29.60
C VAL A 778 38.45 -19.15 -29.74
N ASP A 779 39.27 -18.09 -29.90
CA ASP A 779 40.72 -18.28 -30.04
C ASP A 779 41.33 -18.41 -28.62
N ASP A 780 42.23 -19.39 -28.38
CA ASP A 780 42.90 -19.66 -27.08
C ASP A 780 43.50 -18.41 -26.39
N ILE A 781 43.82 -17.36 -27.17
CA ILE A 781 44.41 -16.11 -26.66
C ILE A 781 43.39 -15.22 -25.95
N ASP A 782 42.11 -15.36 -26.29
CA ASP A 782 41.01 -14.59 -25.72
C ASP A 782 40.53 -15.24 -24.40
N GLU A 783 40.62 -16.57 -24.26
CA GLU A 783 40.28 -17.31 -23.02
C GLU A 783 41.42 -17.35 -22.01
N ALA A 784 42.68 -17.45 -22.45
CA ALA A 784 43.82 -17.59 -21.53
C ALA A 784 44.14 -16.35 -20.66
N GLY A 785 43.40 -15.24 -20.83
CA GLY A 785 43.62 -13.96 -20.15
C GLY A 785 44.95 -13.27 -20.52
N ASP A 786 45.24 -12.10 -19.90
CA ASP A 786 46.45 -11.31 -20.23
C ASP A 786 47.75 -12.12 -20.00
N PRO A 787 48.51 -12.45 -21.07
CA PRO A 787 49.74 -13.25 -20.98
C PRO A 787 50.90 -12.54 -20.24
N SER A 788 50.70 -11.30 -19.78
CA SER A 788 51.64 -10.56 -18.94
C SER A 788 51.58 -10.92 -17.44
N ALA A 789 50.48 -11.54 -16.99
CA ALA A 789 50.35 -12.13 -15.66
C ALA A 789 51.00 -13.53 -15.65
N THR A 790 52.04 -13.74 -14.86
CA THR A 790 52.70 -15.06 -14.71
C THR A 790 52.50 -15.57 -13.29
N PRO A 791 52.39 -16.90 -13.05
CA PRO A 791 52.98 -17.96 -13.88
C PRO A 791 52.08 -19.15 -14.32
N PHE A 792 50.74 -19.08 -14.27
CA PHE A 792 49.85 -20.15 -14.74
C PHE A 792 48.82 -19.60 -15.76
N PRO A 793 48.31 -20.42 -16.70
CA PRO A 793 47.14 -20.03 -17.51
C PRO A 793 45.93 -19.76 -16.61
N ALA A 794 45.00 -18.91 -17.07
CA ALA A 794 43.71 -18.72 -16.41
C ALA A 794 42.94 -20.05 -16.36
N ASP A 795 42.23 -20.23 -15.26
CA ASP A 795 41.49 -21.42 -14.82
C ASP A 795 40.44 -20.82 -13.88
N THR A 796 39.33 -20.38 -14.49
CA THR A 796 38.40 -19.40 -13.94
C THR A 796 37.42 -20.04 -12.96
N ASP A 797 37.06 -21.30 -13.16
CA ASP A 797 36.19 -22.08 -12.24
C ASP A 797 36.96 -22.70 -11.04
N ARG A 798 38.26 -22.40 -10.89
CA ARG A 798 39.15 -22.93 -9.82
C ARG A 798 38.71 -22.60 -8.39
N ILE A 799 37.74 -21.71 -8.22
CA ILE A 799 37.17 -21.29 -6.92
C ILE A 799 35.68 -21.68 -6.88
N GLU A 800 35.35 -22.97 -6.97
CA GLU A 800 34.34 -23.68 -6.17
C GLU A 800 34.22 -25.16 -6.65
N SER A 801 33.21 -25.89 -6.22
CA SER A 801 33.18 -27.35 -6.02
C SER A 801 33.34 -28.30 -7.24
N SER A 802 33.62 -27.81 -8.46
CA SER A 802 33.62 -28.60 -9.73
C SER A 802 34.89 -29.44 -9.99
N ARG A 803 36.08 -29.00 -9.55
CA ARG A 803 37.40 -29.72 -9.58
C ARG A 803 37.72 -30.54 -10.86
N ASP A 804 37.79 -29.93 -12.05
CA ASP A 804 38.34 -30.63 -13.21
C ASP A 804 39.80 -30.26 -13.58
N TYR A 805 40.31 -29.13 -13.06
CA TYR A 805 41.68 -28.61 -13.25
C TYR A 805 42.04 -28.38 -14.74
N ILE A 806 41.05 -28.07 -15.58
CA ILE A 806 41.23 -27.75 -16.99
C ILE A 806 41.39 -26.22 -17.12
N PRO A 807 42.46 -25.72 -17.74
CA PRO A 807 42.58 -24.29 -17.99
C PRO A 807 41.62 -23.82 -19.08
N ASP A 808 41.05 -22.61 -18.95
CA ASP A 808 40.01 -21.99 -19.79
C ASP A 808 40.17 -22.26 -21.30
N TYR A 809 41.36 -22.01 -21.87
CA TYR A 809 41.67 -22.27 -23.29
C TYR A 809 41.64 -23.75 -23.75
N ARG A 810 41.22 -24.66 -22.88
CA ARG A 810 41.06 -26.10 -23.13
C ARG A 810 39.71 -26.60 -22.59
N ASP A 811 38.87 -25.69 -22.13
CA ASP A 811 37.56 -25.97 -21.59
C ASP A 811 36.52 -25.39 -22.55
N VAL A 812 35.49 -26.18 -22.84
CA VAL A 812 34.41 -25.75 -23.75
C VAL A 812 33.40 -24.82 -23.08
N ASP A 813 33.55 -24.65 -21.77
CA ASP A 813 32.69 -23.89 -20.85
C ASP A 813 33.59 -23.39 -19.70
N SER A 814 34.33 -22.31 -19.96
CA SER A 814 35.44 -21.82 -19.13
C SER A 814 35.06 -21.42 -17.71
N ASP A 815 33.79 -21.18 -17.41
CA ASP A 815 33.30 -20.85 -16.08
C ASP A 815 32.25 -21.83 -15.52
N ASN A 816 31.91 -22.86 -16.31
CA ASN A 816 31.11 -24.02 -15.94
C ASN A 816 29.66 -23.67 -15.55
N ASP A 817 29.10 -22.67 -16.21
CA ASP A 817 27.74 -22.19 -16.00
C ASP A 817 26.69 -22.91 -16.87
N SER A 818 27.14 -23.89 -17.68
CA SER A 818 26.40 -24.68 -18.66
C SER A 818 26.14 -24.00 -20.01
N ILE A 819 26.71 -22.82 -20.25
CA ILE A 819 26.72 -22.11 -21.53
C ILE A 819 28.13 -22.17 -22.14
N PRO A 820 28.31 -22.86 -23.27
CA PRO A 820 29.63 -22.93 -23.90
C PRO A 820 30.12 -21.57 -24.41
N ASP A 821 31.41 -21.28 -24.21
CA ASP A 821 32.13 -20.08 -24.65
C ASP A 821 31.82 -19.70 -26.11
N GLY A 822 31.79 -20.72 -26.97
CA GLY A 822 31.39 -20.65 -28.35
C GLY A 822 30.54 -21.85 -28.77
N ARG A 823 29.38 -21.58 -29.40
CA ARG A 823 28.54 -22.62 -29.99
C ARG A 823 28.02 -22.25 -31.37
N LEU A 824 28.31 -23.10 -32.35
CA LEU A 824 27.60 -23.10 -33.64
C LEU A 824 26.14 -23.50 -33.45
N ASP A 825 25.23 -22.53 -33.47
CA ASP A 825 23.80 -22.83 -33.56
C ASP A 825 23.52 -23.49 -34.93
N MET A 826 23.25 -24.79 -34.88
CA MET A 826 22.99 -25.61 -36.06
C MET A 826 21.69 -25.23 -36.79
N THR A 827 20.87 -24.33 -36.22
CA THR A 827 19.61 -23.86 -36.80
C THR A 827 19.74 -22.51 -37.53
N SER A 828 20.49 -21.54 -37.00
CA SER A 828 20.74 -20.24 -37.63
C SER A 828 22.02 -20.20 -38.49
N GLY A 829 23.01 -21.04 -38.17
CA GLY A 829 24.36 -20.96 -38.77
C GLY A 829 25.17 -19.77 -38.27
N GLU A 830 24.71 -19.13 -37.19
CA GLU A 830 25.37 -18.06 -36.44
C GLU A 830 26.01 -18.67 -35.19
N VAL A 831 27.16 -18.12 -34.76
CA VAL A 831 27.84 -18.56 -33.54
C VAL A 831 27.19 -17.79 -32.39
N VAL A 832 26.61 -18.51 -31.45
CA VAL A 832 26.13 -17.94 -30.17
C VAL A 832 27.33 -18.01 -29.24
N PHE A 833 27.77 -16.86 -28.77
CA PHE A 833 28.85 -16.74 -27.80
C PHE A 833 28.23 -16.56 -26.43
N ASP A 834 28.87 -17.13 -25.43
CA ASP A 834 28.65 -16.72 -24.05
C ASP A 834 28.98 -15.22 -23.94
N ASN A 835 28.02 -14.41 -23.49
CA ASN A 835 28.23 -12.98 -23.31
C ASN A 835 29.04 -12.65 -22.04
N CYS A 836 29.31 -13.62 -21.16
CA CYS A 836 30.28 -13.56 -20.06
C CYS A 836 31.15 -14.81 -19.87
N ARG A 837 31.84 -15.24 -20.93
CA ARG A 837 32.85 -16.33 -21.03
C ARG A 837 33.71 -16.74 -19.82
N THR A 838 33.93 -15.87 -18.84
CA THR A 838 34.79 -16.16 -17.69
C THR A 838 34.11 -15.73 -16.38
N THR A 839 32.80 -15.63 -16.36
CA THR A 839 32.02 -15.16 -15.21
C THR A 839 30.63 -15.78 -15.31
N PRO A 840 30.33 -16.79 -14.46
CA PRO A 840 29.13 -17.61 -14.64
C PRO A 840 27.86 -16.75 -14.74
N ASN A 841 27.15 -16.85 -15.86
CA ASN A 841 25.87 -16.19 -16.09
C ASN A 841 24.94 -17.07 -16.95
N PRO A 842 24.37 -18.15 -16.37
CA PRO A 842 23.58 -19.14 -17.11
C PRO A 842 22.37 -18.56 -17.88
N ASN A 843 21.91 -17.37 -17.46
CA ASN A 843 20.76 -16.66 -18.02
C ASN A 843 21.11 -15.77 -19.22
N GLN A 844 22.40 -15.48 -19.46
CA GLN A 844 22.88 -14.64 -20.57
C GLN A 844 22.20 -13.27 -20.65
N GLU A 845 21.88 -12.68 -19.48
CA GLU A 845 21.29 -11.33 -19.39
C GLU A 845 22.26 -10.28 -19.96
N ASP A 846 21.72 -9.34 -20.74
CA ASP A 846 22.43 -8.28 -21.47
C ASP A 846 21.39 -7.17 -21.72
N ILE A 847 21.22 -6.30 -20.71
CA ILE A 847 20.16 -5.27 -20.68
C ILE A 847 20.30 -4.28 -21.83
N ASP A 848 21.52 -3.92 -22.19
CA ASP A 848 21.82 -2.90 -23.19
C ASP A 848 22.04 -3.45 -24.62
N GLU A 849 21.94 -4.78 -24.77
CA GLU A 849 22.17 -5.56 -25.99
C GLU A 849 23.54 -5.26 -26.65
N ASN A 850 24.56 -4.90 -25.86
CA ASN A 850 25.88 -4.54 -26.39
C ASN A 850 26.74 -5.79 -26.72
N GLY A 851 26.33 -6.97 -26.26
CA GLY A 851 27.00 -8.25 -26.45
C GLY A 851 28.02 -8.60 -25.36
N ILE A 852 28.04 -7.86 -24.25
CA ILE A 852 28.72 -8.16 -22.98
C ILE A 852 27.59 -8.37 -21.97
N GLY A 853 27.59 -9.51 -21.29
CA GLY A 853 26.53 -9.81 -20.34
C GLY A 853 26.63 -8.95 -19.07
N ASP A 854 25.49 -8.78 -18.43
CA ASP A 854 25.32 -8.02 -17.19
C ASP A 854 26.33 -8.39 -16.10
N ALA A 855 26.67 -9.68 -15.99
CA ALA A 855 27.58 -10.21 -14.98
C ALA A 855 29.04 -9.77 -15.17
N CYS A 856 29.42 -9.35 -16.38
CA CYS A 856 30.78 -8.99 -16.75
C CYS A 856 30.88 -7.60 -17.41
N ASP A 857 29.79 -6.81 -17.41
CA ASP A 857 29.80 -5.41 -17.82
C ASP A 857 30.17 -4.49 -16.64
N ASP A 858 31.44 -4.09 -16.59
CA ASP A 858 31.99 -3.21 -15.55
C ASP A 858 31.75 -1.70 -15.81
N GLY A 859 31.12 -1.35 -16.95
CA GLY A 859 31.18 -0.01 -17.52
C GLY A 859 29.94 0.84 -17.27
N ASP A 860 28.80 0.33 -17.72
CA ASP A 860 27.51 1.02 -17.87
C ASP A 860 26.53 -0.01 -18.46
N ILE A 861 25.91 -0.81 -17.59
CA ILE A 861 25.15 -2.02 -17.93
C ILE A 861 23.81 -1.73 -18.64
N ASP A 862 23.34 -0.48 -18.65
CA ASP A 862 22.08 -0.06 -19.28
C ASP A 862 22.25 1.04 -20.36
N LEU A 863 23.48 1.55 -20.56
CA LEU A 863 23.89 2.57 -21.54
C LEU A 863 23.20 3.93 -21.43
N ASP A 864 22.76 4.29 -20.24
CA ASP A 864 22.18 5.59 -19.97
C ASP A 864 23.25 6.72 -19.89
N GLY A 865 24.53 6.31 -19.76
CA GLY A 865 25.70 7.18 -19.68
C GLY A 865 26.21 7.43 -18.26
N VAL A 866 25.67 6.72 -17.26
CA VAL A 866 26.07 6.70 -15.86
C VAL A 866 26.83 5.39 -15.58
N GLU A 867 27.96 5.46 -14.87
CA GLU A 867 28.74 4.25 -14.58
C GLU A 867 28.05 3.48 -13.42
N ASN A 868 27.91 2.15 -13.51
CA ASN A 868 27.26 1.25 -12.54
C ASN A 868 27.46 1.61 -11.04
N ARG A 869 28.64 2.08 -10.66
CA ARG A 869 29.01 2.44 -9.28
C ARG A 869 28.40 3.75 -8.75
N VAL A 870 27.83 4.56 -9.62
CA VAL A 870 27.20 5.86 -9.33
C VAL A 870 25.79 5.92 -9.89
N ASP A 871 25.32 4.83 -10.48
CA ASP A 871 24.00 4.67 -11.05
C ASP A 871 23.03 4.20 -9.97
N ASN A 872 22.02 5.02 -9.67
CA ASN A 872 20.96 4.68 -8.72
C ASN A 872 19.83 3.85 -9.36
N CYS A 873 19.84 3.63 -10.67
CA CYS A 873 19.02 2.63 -11.34
C CYS A 873 19.85 1.75 -12.26
N LEU A 874 20.70 0.93 -11.65
CA LEU A 874 21.65 0.07 -12.33
C LEU A 874 21.08 -0.74 -13.50
N ARG A 875 19.80 -1.07 -13.53
CA ARG A 875 19.18 -1.88 -14.60
C ARG A 875 18.20 -1.10 -15.48
N VAL A 876 17.93 0.17 -15.19
CA VAL A 876 16.88 0.98 -15.84
C VAL A 876 17.44 2.34 -16.24
N PRO A 877 17.53 2.64 -17.55
CA PRO A 877 18.18 3.86 -18.03
C PRO A 877 17.60 5.15 -17.45
N ASN A 878 18.33 5.80 -16.53
CA ASN A 878 17.91 7.04 -15.89
C ASN A 878 19.04 8.12 -15.86
N PRO A 879 19.37 8.73 -17.02
CA PRO A 879 20.56 9.60 -17.16
C PRO A 879 20.57 10.85 -16.27
N LEU A 880 19.45 11.15 -15.61
CA LEU A 880 19.26 12.28 -14.72
C LEU A 880 19.51 11.94 -13.25
N GLN A 881 19.48 10.65 -12.86
CA GLN A 881 19.77 10.18 -11.51
C GLN A 881 18.91 10.92 -10.46
N GLU A 882 17.62 11.06 -10.77
CA GLU A 882 16.62 11.58 -9.85
C GLU A 882 16.37 10.50 -8.77
N ASN A 883 16.12 10.95 -7.54
CA ASN A 883 15.96 10.17 -6.31
C ASN A 883 15.36 11.16 -5.31
N ASN A 884 14.04 11.08 -5.14
CA ASN A 884 13.25 12.07 -4.42
C ASN A 884 13.28 11.84 -2.90
N ASP A 885 13.27 10.59 -2.45
CA ASP A 885 13.27 10.19 -1.04
C ASP A 885 14.67 10.12 -0.37
N GLY A 886 15.74 10.03 -1.16
CA GLY A 886 17.13 9.97 -0.69
C GLY A 886 17.70 8.56 -0.48
N ASP A 887 17.02 7.51 -0.92
CA ASP A 887 17.43 6.12 -0.68
C ASP A 887 18.57 5.61 -1.61
N SER A 888 18.65 4.30 -1.87
CA SER A 888 19.60 3.72 -2.81
C SER A 888 19.06 3.46 -4.22
N ALA A 889 17.75 3.39 -4.41
CA ALA A 889 17.10 3.33 -5.71
C ALA A 889 16.99 4.75 -6.30
N GLY A 890 16.29 4.92 -7.40
CA GLY A 890 16.01 6.25 -7.93
C GLY A 890 14.71 6.22 -8.69
N ASP A 891 14.14 7.39 -8.98
CA ASP A 891 12.75 7.55 -9.44
C ASP A 891 12.35 6.73 -10.71
N ALA A 892 13.31 6.12 -11.40
CA ALA A 892 13.05 5.28 -12.56
C ALA A 892 12.95 3.77 -12.25
N CYS A 893 13.36 3.36 -11.06
CA CYS A 893 13.47 1.97 -10.62
C CYS A 893 13.11 1.79 -9.14
N ASP A 894 12.67 2.86 -8.48
CA ASP A 894 11.97 2.79 -7.22
C ASP A 894 10.50 2.46 -7.50
N GLU A 895 9.87 1.75 -6.57
CA GLU A 895 8.44 1.45 -6.62
C GLU A 895 7.63 2.40 -5.72
N ASP A 896 8.31 3.19 -4.89
CA ASP A 896 7.77 4.20 -3.97
C ASP A 896 8.75 5.38 -3.93
N ASP A 897 8.58 6.35 -4.83
CA ASP A 897 9.55 7.45 -5.05
C ASP A 897 9.67 8.42 -3.85
N ASP A 898 8.77 8.37 -2.87
CA ASP A 898 8.77 9.28 -1.72
C ASP A 898 8.83 8.61 -0.33
N ASN A 899 8.76 7.27 -0.31
CA ASN A 899 8.96 6.38 0.82
C ASN A 899 7.93 6.59 1.95
N ASP A 900 6.69 6.88 1.57
CA ASP A 900 5.57 6.98 2.48
C ASP A 900 4.87 5.63 2.74
N GLY A 901 5.25 4.59 1.99
CA GLY A 901 4.72 3.24 2.10
C GLY A 901 3.60 2.91 1.12
N VAL A 902 3.28 3.81 0.17
CA VAL A 902 2.37 3.57 -0.95
C VAL A 902 3.17 3.48 -2.24
N ASN A 903 3.06 2.36 -2.95
CA ASN A 903 3.71 2.21 -4.24
C ASN A 903 3.10 3.17 -5.28
N ASP A 904 3.91 3.64 -6.21
CA ASP A 904 3.53 4.60 -7.24
C ASP A 904 2.39 4.09 -8.14
N VAL A 905 2.47 2.79 -8.49
CA VAL A 905 1.56 2.10 -9.40
C VAL A 905 1.30 0.67 -8.93
N ASP A 906 0.14 0.12 -9.30
CA ASP A 906 -0.18 -1.29 -9.06
C ASP A 906 0.55 -2.24 -10.03
N ALA A 907 0.34 -3.55 -9.85
CA ALA A 907 0.89 -4.58 -10.76
C ALA A 907 0.38 -4.47 -12.22
N SER A 908 -0.67 -3.68 -12.47
CA SER A 908 -1.25 -3.39 -13.78
C SER A 908 -0.66 -2.14 -14.43
N GLY A 909 0.07 -1.32 -13.66
CA GLY A 909 0.64 -0.03 -14.06
C GLY A 909 -0.33 1.15 -13.93
N ASP A 910 -1.41 1.00 -13.17
CA ASP A 910 -2.34 2.07 -12.83
C ASP A 910 -1.85 2.83 -11.58
N PRO A 911 -1.97 4.17 -11.51
CA PRO A 911 -1.43 4.96 -10.38
C PRO A 911 -2.11 4.59 -9.05
N LEU A 912 -1.30 4.27 -8.04
CA LEU A 912 -1.73 3.98 -6.67
C LEU A 912 -1.42 5.12 -5.72
N ASP A 913 -0.31 5.82 -5.93
CA ASP A 913 0.05 7.02 -5.18
C ASP A 913 -0.38 8.29 -5.94
N ASN A 914 -1.37 8.99 -5.40
CA ASN A 914 -1.87 10.26 -5.94
C ASN A 914 -0.94 11.45 -5.64
N CYS A 915 0.15 11.23 -4.90
CA CYS A 915 1.20 12.20 -4.59
C CYS A 915 2.62 11.64 -4.69
N HIS A 916 2.90 10.81 -5.69
CA HIS A 916 4.17 10.15 -6.08
C HIS A 916 5.54 10.86 -5.79
N PHE A 917 5.61 12.18 -5.54
CA PHE A 917 6.86 12.86 -5.17
C PHE A 917 6.80 13.58 -3.82
N VAL A 918 5.71 13.45 -3.07
CA VAL A 918 5.41 14.18 -1.84
C VAL A 918 4.75 13.24 -0.83
N PRO A 919 5.48 12.83 0.22
CA PRO A 919 4.99 11.82 1.14
C PRO A 919 3.68 12.21 1.79
N ASN A 920 2.71 11.29 1.81
CA ASN A 920 1.42 11.41 2.50
C ASN A 920 1.57 11.23 4.04
N GLY A 921 2.71 11.66 4.61
CA GLY A 921 3.01 11.83 6.03
C GLY A 921 3.27 10.56 6.90
N PRO A 922 4.01 10.64 8.06
CA PRO A 922 4.89 11.69 8.55
C PRO A 922 6.37 11.26 8.73
N LEU A 923 7.30 12.21 8.60
CA LEU A 923 8.53 12.25 9.43
C LEU A 923 8.42 13.38 10.50
N LEU A 924 8.13 12.99 11.75
CA LEU A 924 7.88 13.84 12.96
C LEU A 924 9.02 14.82 13.38
N PRO A 925 8.79 15.82 14.31
CA PRO A 925 7.60 16.07 15.17
C PRO A 925 7.07 17.54 15.33
N ALA A 926 5.74 17.78 15.22
CA ALA A 926 4.85 18.68 16.05
C ALA A 926 3.41 18.85 15.43
N PRO A 927 2.34 19.21 16.19
CA PRO A 927 0.93 18.73 16.07
C PRO A 927 -0.15 19.80 15.64
N PRO A 928 -1.49 19.55 15.71
CA PRO A 928 -2.33 18.41 15.29
C PRO A 928 -3.48 18.83 14.35
N GLU A 929 -3.50 18.40 13.10
CA GLU A 929 -4.66 18.34 12.17
C GLU A 929 -4.37 17.12 11.25
N PRO A 930 -5.37 16.49 10.61
CA PRO A 930 -5.29 15.08 10.19
C PRO A 930 -4.19 14.82 9.17
N ARG A 931 -3.70 13.59 9.22
CA ARG A 931 -2.65 13.03 8.36
C ARG A 931 -3.36 12.67 7.06
N ASP A 932 -3.01 13.31 5.94
CA ASP A 932 -3.50 12.85 4.63
C ASP A 932 -2.91 11.46 4.36
N ASN A 933 -3.67 10.60 3.71
CA ASN A 933 -3.29 9.22 3.42
C ASN A 933 -4.01 8.88 2.13
N GLN A 934 -3.45 9.29 0.98
CA GLN A 934 -4.08 9.21 -0.34
C GLN A 934 -5.40 9.99 -0.47
N THR A 935 -5.67 10.97 0.40
CA THR A 935 -6.91 11.76 0.35
C THR A 935 -6.89 12.72 -0.83
N ASP A 936 -8.00 12.80 -1.57
CA ASP A 936 -8.20 13.66 -2.75
C ASP A 936 -9.56 14.37 -2.59
N THR A 937 -9.56 15.56 -1.99
CA THR A 937 -10.76 16.25 -1.53
C THR A 937 -11.64 16.78 -2.67
N ASP A 938 -11.06 17.10 -3.84
CA ASP A 938 -11.80 17.61 -5.00
C ASP A 938 -12.01 16.58 -6.12
N GLY A 939 -11.35 15.42 -6.03
CA GLY A 939 -11.45 14.29 -6.95
C GLY A 939 -10.77 14.53 -8.29
N ASP A 940 -9.77 15.42 -8.36
CA ASP A 940 -9.06 15.75 -9.60
C ASP A 940 -7.95 14.74 -9.96
N GLY A 941 -7.60 13.87 -9.01
CA GLY A 941 -6.57 12.83 -9.12
C GLY A 941 -5.20 13.25 -8.60
N LEU A 942 -5.05 14.42 -7.99
CA LEU A 942 -3.91 14.81 -7.16
C LEU A 942 -4.31 14.76 -5.69
N GLY A 943 -3.51 14.12 -4.84
CA GLY A 943 -3.82 14.08 -3.41
C GLY A 943 -3.62 15.43 -2.72
N ASP A 944 -4.31 15.64 -1.61
CA ASP A 944 -4.26 16.86 -0.76
C ASP A 944 -2.83 17.21 -0.30
N ALA A 945 -1.90 16.24 -0.30
CA ALA A 945 -0.49 16.47 0.07
C ALA A 945 0.26 17.29 -1.01
N CYS A 946 -0.16 17.16 -2.27
CA CYS A 946 0.51 17.71 -3.43
C CYS A 946 -0.40 18.60 -4.31
N ASP A 947 -1.69 18.69 -3.98
CA ASP A 947 -2.61 19.62 -4.62
C ASP A 947 -2.39 21.07 -4.14
N PRO A 948 -2.38 22.07 -5.05
CA PRO A 948 -2.32 23.47 -4.69
C PRO A 948 -3.64 24.11 -4.21
N ASP A 949 -4.80 23.48 -4.39
CA ASP A 949 -6.18 23.94 -4.17
C ASP A 949 -7.08 22.72 -3.84
N ASP A 950 -6.87 22.11 -2.67
CA ASP A 950 -7.44 20.79 -2.28
C ASP A 950 -8.98 20.68 -2.46
N ASP A 951 -9.70 21.79 -2.47
CA ASP A 951 -11.16 21.81 -2.60
C ASP A 951 -11.70 22.41 -3.92
N ASP A 952 -10.89 22.75 -4.93
CA ASP A 952 -11.28 23.40 -6.21
C ASP A 952 -12.30 24.57 -6.07
N ASP A 953 -12.24 25.35 -4.99
CA ASP A 953 -13.05 26.57 -4.89
C ASP A 953 -12.46 27.75 -5.69
N GLY A 954 -11.21 27.57 -6.13
CA GLY A 954 -10.42 28.48 -6.92
C GLY A 954 -9.55 29.42 -6.09
N ILE A 955 -9.15 29.01 -4.89
CA ILE A 955 -8.26 29.72 -3.97
C ILE A 955 -7.15 28.76 -3.50
N ASP A 956 -5.95 28.91 -4.08
CA ASP A 956 -4.79 28.12 -3.64
C ASP A 956 -4.62 28.11 -2.11
N ASP A 957 -4.31 26.95 -1.52
CA ASP A 957 -4.12 26.73 -0.08
C ASP A 957 -3.18 27.74 0.56
N VAL A 958 -2.06 28.00 -0.13
CA VAL A 958 -0.96 28.83 0.34
C VAL A 958 -0.45 29.78 -0.74
N ASP A 959 0.07 30.93 -0.33
CA ASP A 959 0.74 31.84 -1.25
C ASP A 959 2.13 31.34 -1.66
N THR A 960 2.74 32.02 -2.64
CA THR A 960 4.11 31.72 -3.11
C THR A 960 5.22 31.78 -2.03
N ASP A 961 4.94 32.32 -0.84
CA ASP A 961 5.85 32.34 0.31
C ASP A 961 5.48 31.28 1.38
N GLY A 962 4.47 30.42 1.11
CA GLY A 962 3.98 29.33 1.96
C GLY A 962 3.05 29.78 3.09
N ALA A 963 2.40 30.94 2.97
CA ALA A 963 1.44 31.42 3.96
C ALA A 963 0.01 31.02 3.58
N PRO A 964 -0.82 30.53 4.53
CA PRO A 964 -2.21 30.15 4.26
C PRO A 964 -3.00 31.28 3.59
N LEU A 965 -3.57 30.98 2.43
CA LEU A 965 -4.42 31.86 1.63
C LEU A 965 -5.89 31.45 1.75
N ASP A 966 -6.14 30.14 1.76
CA ASP A 966 -7.44 29.57 2.05
C ASP A 966 -7.63 29.39 3.57
N ASN A 967 -8.75 29.87 4.10
CA ASN A 967 -9.16 29.68 5.48
C ASN A 967 -10.09 28.47 5.70
N CYS A 968 -10.46 27.74 4.65
CA CYS A 968 -11.11 26.42 4.69
C CYS A 968 -10.58 25.46 3.61
N ARG A 969 -9.29 25.15 3.69
CA ARG A 969 -8.54 24.25 2.80
C ARG A 969 -9.32 23.07 2.18
N LEU A 970 -10.15 22.39 2.98
CA LEU A 970 -10.85 21.15 2.57
C LEU A 970 -12.36 21.35 2.33
N VAL A 971 -12.87 22.59 2.37
CA VAL A 971 -14.31 22.88 2.33
C VAL A 971 -14.57 24.15 1.52
N LYS A 972 -15.13 23.95 0.32
CA LYS A 972 -15.40 24.99 -0.68
C LYS A 972 -16.00 26.25 -0.06
N ASN A 973 -15.22 27.33 0.01
CA ASN A 973 -15.67 28.57 0.63
C ASN A 973 -15.14 29.84 -0.05
N ARG A 974 -15.17 29.89 -1.38
CA ARG A 974 -14.67 30.97 -2.27
C ARG A 974 -14.79 32.44 -1.80
N ASP A 975 -15.75 32.78 -0.95
CA ASP A 975 -15.89 34.12 -0.38
C ASP A 975 -14.95 34.43 0.79
N GLN A 976 -14.26 33.41 1.33
CA GLN A 976 -13.28 33.45 2.41
C GLN A 976 -13.84 34.18 3.64
N ALA A 977 -15.13 33.99 3.90
CA ALA A 977 -15.80 34.60 5.05
C ALA A 977 -15.19 34.05 6.35
N ASP A 978 -14.83 34.94 7.27
CA ASP A 978 -14.34 34.61 8.62
C ASP A 978 -14.85 35.74 9.53
N ARG A 979 -16.02 35.50 10.13
CA ARG A 979 -16.81 36.54 10.77
C ARG A 979 -16.23 36.96 12.11
N ASP A 980 -15.64 36.04 12.84
CA ASP A 980 -15.08 36.31 14.14
C ASP A 980 -13.57 36.60 14.10
N GLY A 981 -12.89 36.18 13.03
CA GLY A 981 -11.55 36.53 12.61
C GLY A 981 -10.44 35.65 13.20
N ASP A 982 -10.73 34.42 13.65
CA ASP A 982 -9.75 33.50 14.22
C ASP A 982 -8.85 32.81 13.18
N GLY A 983 -9.22 32.87 11.91
CA GLY A 983 -8.45 32.31 10.80
C GLY A 983 -8.97 30.99 10.25
N ARG A 984 -10.06 30.42 10.81
CA ARG A 984 -10.89 29.40 10.15
C ARG A 984 -12.07 30.11 9.46
N GLY A 985 -12.47 29.67 8.28
CA GLY A 985 -13.59 30.28 7.56
C GLY A 985 -14.95 29.84 8.10
N ASP A 986 -15.98 30.67 7.93
CA ASP A 986 -17.35 30.43 8.39
C ASP A 986 -17.92 29.06 7.93
N ALA A 987 -17.40 28.49 6.83
CA ALA A 987 -17.80 27.21 6.26
C ALA A 987 -17.22 25.98 6.99
N CYS A 988 -16.05 26.11 7.62
CA CYS A 988 -15.32 25.02 8.27
C CYS A 988 -15.02 25.33 9.75
N ASP A 989 -15.65 26.37 10.30
CA ASP A 989 -15.49 26.80 11.68
C ASP A 989 -16.61 26.19 12.54
N ASN A 990 -16.24 25.35 13.52
CA ASN A 990 -17.19 24.77 14.47
C ASN A 990 -17.71 25.78 15.50
N CYS A 991 -17.26 27.04 15.46
CA CYS A 991 -17.84 28.19 16.15
C CYS A 991 -17.83 29.50 15.31
N PRO A 992 -18.64 29.64 14.24
CA PRO A 992 -18.59 30.76 13.28
C PRO A 992 -18.83 32.18 13.82
N ASP A 993 -19.21 32.30 15.09
CA ASP A 993 -19.48 33.56 15.78
C ASP A 993 -18.57 33.76 17.03
N ALA A 994 -17.67 32.83 17.33
CA ALA A 994 -16.90 32.79 18.57
C ALA A 994 -15.49 32.18 18.44
N ARG A 995 -14.52 33.03 18.08
CA ARG A 995 -13.08 32.73 17.96
C ARG A 995 -12.57 31.55 18.79
N ASN A 996 -12.15 30.52 18.08
CA ASN A 996 -11.45 29.33 18.57
C ASN A 996 -10.53 28.80 17.46
N ASP A 997 -9.38 29.46 17.31
CA ASP A 997 -8.34 29.11 16.33
C ASP A 997 -7.90 27.61 16.40
N ASP A 998 -8.16 26.91 17.51
CA ASP A 998 -7.83 25.50 17.75
C ASP A 998 -8.97 24.50 17.49
N GLN A 999 -10.16 24.99 17.10
CA GLN A 999 -11.34 24.20 16.74
C GLN A 999 -11.71 23.10 17.76
N ALA A 1000 -11.35 23.30 19.03
CA ALA A 1000 -11.50 22.27 20.04
C ALA A 1000 -12.99 21.94 20.28
N ASP A 1001 -13.33 20.67 20.13
CA ASP A 1001 -14.64 20.09 20.44
C ASP A 1001 -14.42 18.88 21.36
N SER A 1002 -14.65 19.06 22.65
CA SER A 1002 -14.36 18.05 23.67
C SER A 1002 -15.36 16.88 23.66
N ASP A 1003 -16.55 17.08 23.13
CA ASP A 1003 -17.62 16.07 23.08
C ASP A 1003 -18.00 15.62 21.67
N MET A 1004 -17.27 16.09 20.65
CA MET A 1004 -17.32 15.64 19.25
C MET A 1004 -18.72 15.76 18.63
N ASN A 1005 -19.45 16.82 18.98
CA ASN A 1005 -20.82 17.04 18.51
C ASN A 1005 -20.91 18.07 17.36
N GLY A 1006 -19.77 18.52 16.82
CA GLY A 1006 -19.69 19.50 15.74
C GLY A 1006 -19.84 20.96 16.18
N ILE A 1007 -20.04 21.21 17.49
CA ILE A 1007 -20.11 22.55 18.08
C ILE A 1007 -18.92 22.75 18.99
N GLY A 1008 -18.01 23.66 18.64
CA GLY A 1008 -16.78 23.87 19.40
C GLY A 1008 -17.03 24.31 20.86
N ASP A 1009 -16.09 23.96 21.74
CA ASP A 1009 -16.08 24.26 23.17
C ASP A 1009 -16.31 25.76 23.47
N ALA A 1010 -15.95 26.64 22.53
CA ALA A 1010 -16.07 28.09 22.65
C ALA A 1010 -17.50 28.62 22.49
N CYS A 1011 -18.36 27.89 21.77
CA CYS A 1011 -19.74 28.26 21.46
C CYS A 1011 -20.78 27.25 21.99
N ASP A 1012 -20.35 26.09 22.50
CA ASP A 1012 -21.22 25.17 23.21
C ASP A 1012 -21.79 25.81 24.51
N SER A 1013 -23.11 25.91 24.54
CA SER A 1013 -23.86 26.54 25.64
C SER A 1013 -24.36 25.54 26.69
N THR A 1014 -24.16 24.24 26.49
CA THR A 1014 -24.59 23.19 27.42
C THR A 1014 -23.56 22.89 28.51
N SER A 1015 -22.30 23.29 28.31
CA SER A 1015 -21.20 23.16 29.29
C SER A 1015 -21.23 24.18 30.46
N ALA A 1016 -22.26 25.02 30.58
CA ALA A 1016 -22.31 26.13 31.52
C ALA A 1016 -23.33 26.00 32.68
N GLU A 1017 -23.16 25.01 33.58
CA GLU A 1017 -23.65 25.13 34.97
C GLU A 1017 -22.54 24.82 36.00
N GLY A 1018 -21.89 25.85 36.58
CA GLY A 1018 -21.03 25.60 37.74
C GLY A 1018 -20.27 26.73 38.45
N GLY A 1019 -20.04 27.89 37.84
CA GLY A 1019 -19.84 29.18 38.53
C GLY A 1019 -18.54 29.48 39.32
N GLY A 1020 -17.68 30.32 38.73
CA GLY A 1020 -17.42 31.70 39.23
C GLY A 1020 -16.24 31.97 40.20
N THR A 1021 -15.22 32.71 39.75
CA THR A 1021 -15.11 34.19 39.92
C THR A 1021 -13.77 34.78 39.43
N ALA A 1022 -13.87 35.65 38.42
CA ALA A 1022 -13.21 36.95 38.25
C ALA A 1022 -11.66 37.09 38.41
N GLY A 1023 -10.99 37.19 37.26
CA GLY A 1023 -10.48 38.49 36.80
C GLY A 1023 -8.99 38.83 36.98
N SER A 1024 -8.39 39.17 35.83
CA SER A 1024 -7.28 40.13 35.61
C SER A 1024 -5.85 39.58 35.46
N GLY A 1025 -5.41 39.43 34.21
CA GLY A 1025 -4.16 40.01 33.68
C GLY A 1025 -2.79 39.44 34.15
N PRO A 1026 -1.72 39.72 33.39
CA PRO A 1026 -0.73 38.70 33.04
C PRO A 1026 0.58 38.75 33.83
N GLY A 1027 1.30 37.63 33.79
CA GLY A 1027 2.77 37.61 33.79
C GLY A 1027 3.48 37.23 35.10
N GLY A 1028 4.48 36.36 34.96
CA GLY A 1028 5.64 36.32 35.84
C GLY A 1028 5.88 34.98 36.52
N GLY A 1029 6.91 34.27 36.05
CA GLY A 1029 7.31 32.98 36.57
C GLY A 1029 7.91 32.98 37.98
N GLY A 1030 8.13 31.77 38.46
CA GLY A 1030 9.15 31.45 39.44
C GLY A 1030 8.63 30.99 40.80
N GLY A 1031 8.98 29.75 41.13
CA GLY A 1031 9.53 29.45 42.46
C GLY A 1031 8.65 28.64 43.40
N ALA A 1032 8.97 27.35 43.42
CA ALA A 1032 9.25 26.55 44.61
C ALA A 1032 8.18 26.41 45.72
N GLY A 1033 7.78 25.15 45.93
CA GLY A 1033 8.11 24.50 47.19
C GLY A 1033 6.94 23.98 48.01
N GLY A 1034 6.91 22.65 48.13
CA GLY A 1034 6.80 22.01 49.45
C GLY A 1034 5.39 21.62 49.90
N GLY A 1035 5.04 20.37 49.59
CA GLY A 1035 5.01 19.33 50.61
C GLY A 1035 3.80 19.27 51.54
N GLY A 1036 3.22 18.07 51.62
CA GLY A 1036 2.65 17.55 52.86
C GLY A 1036 1.19 17.12 52.78
N GLY A 1037 0.97 15.91 52.29
CA GLY A 1037 0.72 14.78 53.19
C GLY A 1037 -0.64 14.68 53.87
N ALA A 1038 -1.22 13.49 53.64
CA ALA A 1038 -2.09 12.71 54.52
C ALA A 1038 -3.59 13.06 54.55
N GLY A 1039 -4.38 12.15 53.97
CA GLY A 1039 -4.87 11.05 54.80
C GLY A 1039 -6.37 10.83 54.80
N GLY A 1040 -6.77 9.70 54.24
CA GLY A 1040 -7.68 8.77 54.90
C GLY A 1040 -9.17 8.94 54.65
N GLY A 1041 -9.71 8.06 53.80
CA GLY A 1041 -10.36 6.85 54.33
C GLY A 1041 -11.88 6.81 54.32
N GLY A 1042 -12.39 5.76 53.66
CA GLY A 1042 -13.68 5.12 53.90
C GLY A 1042 -14.85 5.79 53.18
N GLY A 1043 -15.67 5.11 52.39
CA GLY A 1043 -15.94 3.68 52.32
C GLY A 1043 -17.46 3.46 52.34
N ALA A 1044 -17.90 2.62 51.41
CA ALA A 1044 -19.15 1.86 51.38
C ALA A 1044 -20.47 2.60 51.08
N GLY A 1045 -21.13 2.12 50.03
CA GLY A 1045 -22.45 1.51 50.21
C GLY A 1045 -23.52 1.91 49.21
N GLY A 1046 -23.52 1.24 48.05
CA GLY A 1046 -24.59 0.33 47.60
C GLY A 1046 -26.03 0.84 47.40
N PRO A 1047 -26.81 0.09 46.60
CA PRO A 1047 -27.80 0.63 45.66
C PRO A 1047 -29.25 0.33 46.07
N THR A 1048 -30.22 1.02 45.46
CA THR A 1048 -31.64 0.60 45.43
C THR A 1048 -32.36 1.13 44.18
N ASP A 1049 -32.38 0.32 43.14
CA ASP A 1049 -33.55 -0.32 42.51
C ASP A 1049 -34.97 0.29 42.66
N ALA A 1050 -35.69 0.17 41.53
CA ALA A 1050 -37.11 -0.14 41.37
C ALA A 1050 -38.14 0.98 41.04
N SER A 1051 -38.48 1.02 39.75
CA SER A 1051 -39.83 0.74 39.18
C SER A 1051 -41.00 1.70 39.38
N GLY A 1052 -41.77 1.91 38.30
CA GLY A 1052 -43.23 2.06 38.38
C GLY A 1052 -43.85 2.98 37.33
N GLY A 1053 -44.47 2.39 36.31
CA GLY A 1053 -45.11 3.10 35.20
C GLY A 1053 -46.55 3.58 35.42
N GLY A 1054 -47.10 4.16 34.34
CA GLY A 1054 -48.50 4.03 33.95
C GLY A 1054 -49.39 5.28 34.08
N GLY A 1055 -49.92 5.74 32.95
CA GLY A 1055 -51.36 5.97 32.80
C GLY A 1055 -51.84 7.40 32.48
N ALA A 1056 -52.17 7.60 31.19
CA ALA A 1056 -53.19 8.42 30.53
C ALA A 1056 -54.09 9.41 31.32
N GLY A 1057 -54.39 10.55 30.66
CA GLY A 1057 -55.62 11.33 30.86
C GLY A 1057 -55.50 12.81 30.45
N GLY A 1058 -56.13 13.20 29.34
CA GLY A 1058 -56.10 14.56 28.77
C GLY A 1058 -56.98 15.62 29.47
N ASP A 1059 -56.83 16.86 29.00
CA ASP A 1059 -57.85 17.89 28.75
C ASP A 1059 -57.22 19.31 28.75
N GLY A 1060 -57.32 20.00 27.62
CA GLY A 1060 -57.86 21.37 27.58
C GLY A 1060 -56.93 22.57 27.82
N ALA A 1061 -56.59 23.23 26.71
CA ALA A 1061 -56.66 24.68 26.46
C ALA A 1061 -55.86 25.64 27.36
N SER A 1062 -54.92 26.41 26.76
CA SER A 1062 -55.03 27.89 26.67
C SER A 1062 -54.05 28.51 25.67
N VAL A 1063 -54.61 29.16 24.66
CA VAL A 1063 -54.03 30.16 23.77
C VAL A 1063 -53.45 31.36 24.54
N PRO A 1064 -52.48 32.10 23.98
CA PRO A 1064 -52.70 33.54 23.85
C PRO A 1064 -52.41 34.10 22.46
N LYS A 1065 -53.41 34.82 21.94
CA LYS A 1065 -53.34 35.80 20.86
C LYS A 1065 -52.39 36.95 21.22
N PHE A 1066 -51.70 37.50 20.22
CA PHE A 1066 -51.44 38.94 20.13
C PHE A 1066 -51.77 39.45 18.72
N GLU A 1067 -52.78 40.33 18.64
CA GLU A 1067 -53.08 41.18 17.48
C GLU A 1067 -52.29 42.49 17.57
N GLY A 1068 -51.89 43.07 16.42
CA GLY A 1068 -51.91 44.54 16.24
C GLY A 1068 -50.73 45.23 15.55
N GLY A 1069 -50.69 45.20 14.20
CA GLY A 1069 -50.96 46.37 13.32
C GLY A 1069 -50.07 47.64 13.29
N CYS A 1070 -49.74 48.03 12.04
CA CYS A 1070 -49.60 49.39 11.44
C CYS A 1070 -48.19 49.99 11.17
N ASP A 1071 -47.73 49.79 9.92
CA ASP A 1071 -47.46 50.79 8.84
C ASP A 1071 -46.83 52.17 9.16
N CYS A 1072 -45.69 52.49 8.51
CA CYS A 1072 -45.43 53.79 7.82
C CYS A 1072 -44.10 53.84 7.03
N ARG A 1073 -44.21 54.28 5.77
CA ARG A 1073 -43.20 54.60 4.73
C ARG A 1073 -42.03 55.55 5.07
N MET A 1074 -40.99 55.42 4.22
CA MET A 1074 -40.09 56.43 3.58
C MET A 1074 -38.63 56.51 4.05
N GLY A 1075 -37.68 56.38 3.09
CA GLY A 1075 -36.41 57.12 3.17
C GLY A 1075 -35.20 56.67 2.32
N ASN A 1076 -35.26 56.87 1.01
CA ASN A 1076 -34.16 57.00 0.01
C ASN A 1076 -32.69 57.25 0.45
N GLY A 1077 -31.79 56.60 -0.29
CA GLY A 1077 -30.62 57.20 -0.98
C GLY A 1077 -29.23 56.80 -0.44
N SER A 1078 -28.15 56.64 -1.22
CA SER A 1078 -27.80 56.84 -2.64
C SER A 1078 -26.34 56.36 -2.86
N SER A 1079 -25.98 55.86 -4.05
CA SER A 1079 -24.77 56.16 -4.89
C SER A 1079 -24.49 55.00 -5.88
N ALA A 1080 -24.84 55.07 -7.18
CA ALA A 1080 -24.07 55.62 -8.33
C ALA A 1080 -22.74 54.88 -8.62
N ARG A 1081 -22.33 54.46 -9.84
CA ARG A 1081 -22.67 54.84 -11.23
C ARG A 1081 -21.83 54.03 -12.28
N ALA A 1082 -22.42 53.80 -13.47
CA ALA A 1082 -21.84 53.79 -14.84
C ALA A 1082 -20.91 52.61 -15.29
N GLY A 1083 -20.99 52.07 -16.52
CA GLY A 1083 -21.77 52.48 -17.71
C GLY A 1083 -21.62 51.54 -18.93
N TRP A 1084 -22.48 51.78 -19.93
CA TRP A 1084 -22.58 51.09 -21.22
C TRP A 1084 -21.81 51.81 -22.35
N GLY A 1085 -21.38 51.07 -23.39
CA GLY A 1085 -21.61 51.51 -24.78
C GLY A 1085 -20.56 51.24 -25.88
N LEU A 1086 -20.97 50.39 -26.84
CA LEU A 1086 -20.76 50.40 -28.31
C LEU A 1086 -19.41 50.02 -28.96
N LEU A 1087 -19.49 49.17 -30.01
CA LEU A 1087 -19.03 49.49 -31.38
C LEU A 1087 -19.57 48.54 -32.49
N LEU A 1088 -20.47 49.09 -33.33
CA LEU A 1088 -20.63 49.02 -34.81
C LEU A 1088 -20.22 47.79 -35.64
N GLY A 1089 -21.20 47.25 -36.40
CA GLY A 1089 -21.00 46.43 -37.61
C GLY A 1089 -21.00 47.23 -38.92
N LEU A 1090 -20.36 46.68 -39.96
CA LEU A 1090 -20.56 47.05 -41.37
C LEU A 1090 -20.19 45.90 -42.31
N ALA A 1091 -21.13 45.52 -43.19
CA ALA A 1091 -21.04 44.40 -44.13
C ALA A 1091 -20.36 44.74 -45.48
N LEU A 1092 -19.78 43.73 -46.16
CA LEU A 1092 -19.63 43.71 -47.63
C LEU A 1092 -19.44 42.30 -48.23
N LEU A 1093 -20.27 42.02 -49.24
CA LEU A 1093 -20.39 40.83 -50.10
C LEU A 1093 -19.12 40.36 -50.83
N LEU A 1094 -18.97 39.03 -51.05
CA LEU A 1094 -18.68 38.41 -52.36
C LEU A 1094 -18.77 36.85 -52.41
N ARG A 1095 -19.88 36.37 -52.98
CA ARG A 1095 -20.04 35.31 -54.01
C ARG A 1095 -19.45 33.87 -53.87
N ARG A 1096 -20.41 32.94 -54.07
CA ARG A 1096 -20.45 31.69 -54.91
C ARG A 1096 -19.95 30.40 -54.24
N ARG A 1097 -20.81 29.41 -53.94
CA ARG A 1097 -21.69 28.52 -54.77
C ARG A 1097 -21.02 27.16 -55.09
N LEU A 1098 -21.74 26.10 -54.70
CA LEU A 1098 -21.91 24.73 -55.28
C LEU A 1098 -21.51 23.64 -54.26
N LYS A 1099 -22.44 23.00 -53.52
CA LYS A 1099 -23.44 21.94 -53.85
C LYS A 1099 -22.85 20.51 -54.05
N PRO A 1100 -23.63 19.45 -53.73
CA PRO A 1100 -23.21 18.25 -52.97
C PRO A 1100 -23.33 16.94 -53.78
N SER A 1101 -22.97 15.79 -53.18
CA SER A 1101 -23.34 14.42 -53.63
C SER A 1101 -22.84 13.40 -52.58
N ALA A 1102 -23.68 12.80 -51.73
CA ALA A 1102 -24.57 11.66 -51.95
C ALA A 1102 -23.94 10.28 -51.59
N GLY A 1103 -24.50 9.65 -50.55
CA GLY A 1103 -25.00 8.27 -50.60
C GLY A 1103 -24.10 7.12 -50.14
N PRO A 1104 -24.68 5.96 -49.76
CA PRO A 1104 -24.36 5.27 -48.52
C PRO A 1104 -23.88 3.80 -48.71
N ALA A 1105 -23.63 3.14 -47.55
CA ALA A 1105 -23.73 1.70 -47.27
C ALA A 1105 -22.43 0.86 -47.19
N ARG A 1106 -22.19 0.25 -46.01
CA ARG A 1106 -22.25 -1.21 -45.73
C ARG A 1106 -21.24 -1.65 -44.65
N ARG A 1107 -21.78 -2.34 -43.63
CA ARG A 1107 -21.33 -3.58 -42.94
C ARG A 1107 -19.82 -3.80 -42.67
N ALA A 1108 -19.56 -3.98 -41.37
CA ALA A 1108 -18.53 -4.73 -40.59
C ALA A 1108 -17.87 -5.99 -41.26
N PRO A 1109 -16.88 -6.70 -40.65
CA PRO A 1109 -16.31 -6.60 -39.28
C PRO A 1109 -14.76 -6.81 -39.12
N ARG A 1110 -14.31 -6.71 -37.84
CA ARG A 1110 -13.23 -7.44 -37.12
C ARG A 1110 -11.73 -7.07 -37.25
N ALA A 1111 -11.14 -6.92 -36.05
CA ALA A 1111 -9.78 -7.19 -35.56
C ALA A 1111 -8.65 -6.25 -36.04
N ALA A 1112 -8.02 -5.48 -35.14
CA ALA A 1112 -7.30 -5.96 -33.96
C ALA A 1112 -8.01 -5.44 -32.72
#